data_AF-A0A9N7B580-F1
#
_entry.id   AF-A0A9N7B580-F1
#
_cell.length_a   1.000
_cell.length_b   1.000
_cell.length_c   1.000
_cell.angle_alpha   90.00
_cell.angle_beta   90.00
_cell.angle_gamma   90.00
#
_symmetry.space_group_name_H-M   'P 1'
#
loop_
_entity.id
_entity.type
_entity.pdbx_description
1 polymer ?
#
loop_
_entity_poly.entity_id
_entity_poly.type
_entity_poly.pdbx_seq_one_letter_code
_entity_poly.pdbx_strand_id
1 'polypeptide(L)'
;MLKFIKNNKWWVTIISIFAIFFSSFGIFAKSYVDSNKQKIVNKIQNYVQASSYAVQSRILKKTENLNEDYLNQKIGKKSLLSEFNSDFIWRPNNSKTTSSDTISDLWKTYFGSSNNVLNKDLQIQYKNNNEYKNIDSSKGEITPKNIDFLLSISKSAEKFLNGFAPSLASLGLSFLQNKVLNNRDDPKFQSYKNGLNKFADIIENNKVLFSYLGKLLTPKPLEKDYYKDLTVQQALIKNINQIASVIADNKEFAKETKVDKLPEALDKVLADLGLESISEIIGDLINLNSEKQNIEKIFAKIGKIFSSENISNIKQKAVKLLNKAIPYLVTYLYSEIFFALYYTIHIEIKNPDKLLKLKINDYKFLALTKNKLDLNILLNGLKKVLRDKKSFERFYNFIFKRFDENKIFNNVNNIISKDGTGNLIIDIINWVESKFSSFISSLETLIKFAELAIGDENIRKIIETKIIDAIKTKLNELNQSLGQWDVKFTNDGTADISSGSFWAKISIKAKIFGNDGLISKLLSIIKKIKESLENSHKNIISQLKDMILLKDISVLDLSIASKSISEIIELFKNFLGDTKILNLSISFLLIPAFSLNSIYDLLELPYVESFLTNVVKFFAKDKIEPTSNKIKKISETLKEYKFINNEQKVKSEFTEYLGKLINHLKLYEKPKEIKFNLLDSFYNGNVISDIILKWINFLLQDAENKENPLLPIIRLITKKKNLETLNDIKKEWVSKITNISKKIENFENISKIRDTKIDIPKELLKHFGIENINSQTILQTLETIGKYFSDYSSKYPNRIVGISISSIGRILTALTTEVGVEYRSGLEKYNFMYHPSSQEDYRKTILKALTYGFDTHDNSSDVDSASIKNRKSESYYNWDKIHFYINGSSQAVTLDRTKLKGDSSYSPLHMLLGINPDKTSYLKDSLGYVLGTLFGGLSASDENYNLSIENKTDAISILNVFNYVLDKKDKELKNQEEQIATKYYDKSAWSTKILSSNENEITYELIRLKISDTKESKRLGTRFEVRLLKNKNNPYWSINRVIALGYKAV
;
A
#
# COMPACT_ATOMS: atom_id res chain seq x y z
N MET A 1 -1.46 -0.88 5.16
CA MET A 1 -0.82 -1.84 4.22
C MET A 1 0.33 -2.59 4.89
N LEU A 2 1.37 -1.93 5.43
CA LEU A 2 2.43 -2.62 6.18
C LEU A 2 1.99 -3.07 7.60
N LYS A 3 1.05 -2.39 8.29
CA LYS A 3 0.34 -2.96 9.48
C LYS A 3 -0.43 -4.27 9.17
N PHE A 4 -0.85 -4.40 7.91
CA PHE A 4 -1.56 -5.57 7.41
C PHE A 4 -0.57 -6.67 7.00
N ILE A 5 0.61 -6.31 6.47
CA ILE A 5 1.70 -7.24 6.14
C ILE A 5 2.45 -7.72 7.40
N LYS A 6 2.56 -6.89 8.44
CA LYS A 6 3.35 -7.15 9.65
C LYS A 6 2.61 -7.99 10.69
N ASN A 7 1.27 -7.89 10.75
CA ASN A 7 0.46 -8.69 11.68
C ASN A 7 -0.27 -9.86 11.01
N ASN A 8 -0.48 -9.83 9.69
CA ASN A 8 -1.33 -10.81 9.03
C ASN A 8 -0.61 -11.46 7.87
N LYS A 9 -0.60 -12.79 7.95
CA LYS A 9 0.10 -13.72 7.05
C LYS A 9 -0.70 -13.88 5.75
N TRP A 10 -1.04 -12.77 5.08
CA TRP A 10 -2.01 -12.75 3.98
C TRP A 10 -1.59 -13.58 2.76
N TRP A 11 -0.28 -13.64 2.47
CA TRP A 11 0.28 -14.52 1.45
C TRP A 11 0.29 -16.00 1.90
N VAL A 12 0.39 -16.28 3.21
CA VAL A 12 0.21 -17.64 3.75
C VAL A 12 -1.22 -18.09 3.56
N THR A 13 -2.23 -17.23 3.66
CA THR A 13 -3.63 -17.64 3.44
C THR A 13 -3.97 -17.80 1.96
N ILE A 14 -3.44 -16.97 1.07
CA ILE A 14 -3.56 -17.20 -0.38
C ILE A 14 -2.87 -18.53 -0.74
N ILE A 15 -1.64 -18.75 -0.28
CA ILE A 15 -0.92 -20.02 -0.43
C ILE A 15 -1.65 -21.17 0.27
N SER A 16 -2.35 -20.96 1.39
CA SER A 16 -3.11 -21.99 2.11
C SER A 16 -4.43 -22.32 1.41
N ILE A 17 -5.12 -21.35 0.82
CA ILE A 17 -6.30 -21.59 -0.02
C ILE A 17 -5.89 -22.36 -1.28
N PHE A 18 -4.77 -21.96 -1.91
CA PHE A 18 -4.15 -22.72 -2.99
C PHE A 18 -3.70 -24.10 -2.55
N ALA A 19 -3.04 -24.23 -1.40
CA ALA A 19 -2.52 -25.49 -0.90
C ALA A 19 -3.61 -26.44 -0.39
N ILE A 20 -4.74 -25.94 0.12
CA ILE A 20 -5.93 -26.73 0.46
C ILE A 20 -6.61 -27.22 -0.82
N PHE A 21 -6.65 -26.41 -1.87
CA PHE A 21 -7.14 -26.83 -3.20
C PHE A 21 -6.19 -27.85 -3.87
N PHE A 22 -4.87 -27.62 -3.84
CA PHE A 22 -3.85 -28.49 -4.41
C PHE A 22 -3.64 -29.80 -3.63
N SER A 23 -3.72 -29.79 -2.29
CA SER A 23 -3.62 -31.00 -1.46
C SER A 23 -4.83 -31.91 -1.63
N SER A 24 -6.02 -31.33 -1.81
CA SER A 24 -7.26 -32.06 -2.08
C SER A 24 -7.26 -32.74 -3.46
N PHE A 25 -6.67 -32.11 -4.48
CA PHE A 25 -6.55 -32.68 -5.83
C PHE A 25 -5.35 -33.64 -5.98
N GLY A 26 -4.27 -33.44 -5.22
CA GLY A 26 -3.13 -34.36 -5.16
C GLY A 26 -3.49 -35.75 -4.62
N ILE A 27 -4.52 -35.83 -3.77
CA ILE A 27 -5.08 -37.10 -3.25
C ILE A 27 -5.92 -37.81 -4.34
N PHE A 28 -6.55 -37.09 -5.26
CA PHE A 28 -7.36 -37.63 -6.36
C PHE A 28 -6.49 -38.31 -7.44
N ALA A 29 -5.38 -37.70 -7.85
CA ALA A 29 -4.48 -38.27 -8.87
C ALA A 29 -3.70 -39.52 -8.39
N LYS A 30 -3.48 -39.64 -7.08
CA LYS A 30 -2.78 -40.79 -6.46
C LYS A 30 -3.67 -42.04 -6.35
N SER A 31 -4.99 -41.89 -6.46
CA SER A 31 -5.99 -42.95 -6.27
C SER A 31 -6.30 -43.77 -7.53
N TYR A 32 -5.77 -43.39 -8.71
CA TYR A 32 -6.16 -43.96 -10.01
C TYR A 32 -5.12 -44.92 -10.61
N VAL A 33 -3.92 -45.06 -10.01
CA VAL A 33 -2.76 -45.69 -10.68
C VAL A 33 -2.40 -47.09 -10.17
N ASP A 34 -2.95 -47.58 -9.05
CA ASP A 34 -2.50 -48.85 -8.47
C ASP A 34 -3.54 -49.97 -8.55
N SER A 35 -3.52 -50.77 -9.63
CA SER A 35 -4.24 -52.04 -9.75
C SER A 35 -3.62 -52.97 -10.80
N ASN A 36 -3.04 -54.09 -10.34
CA ASN A 36 -2.97 -55.44 -10.97
C ASN A 36 -1.59 -56.14 -11.00
N LYS A 37 -1.58 -57.37 -10.44
CA LYS A 37 -1.07 -58.68 -10.96
C LYS A 37 -0.31 -59.58 -9.96
N GLN A 38 -0.46 -60.88 -10.20
CA GLN A 38 -0.37 -62.06 -9.32
C GLN A 38 0.93 -62.91 -9.44
N LYS A 39 0.94 -63.95 -8.57
CA LYS A 39 1.85 -65.02 -8.08
C LYS A 39 2.89 -65.71 -8.99
N ILE A 40 4.09 -66.04 -8.45
CA ILE A 40 5.07 -67.07 -8.95
C ILE A 40 5.94 -67.69 -7.79
N VAL A 41 6.51 -68.91 -8.01
CA VAL A 41 7.08 -69.96 -7.11
C VAL A 41 8.60 -69.91 -6.82
N ASN A 42 9.02 -70.71 -5.82
CA ASN A 42 10.14 -70.63 -4.87
C ASN A 42 11.53 -71.22 -5.24
N LYS A 43 12.61 -70.46 -4.99
CA LYS A 43 13.93 -70.98 -4.57
C LYS A 43 14.41 -70.24 -3.33
N ILE A 44 14.73 -70.94 -2.24
CA ILE A 44 15.14 -70.35 -0.92
C ILE A 44 16.27 -69.34 -1.06
N GLN A 45 17.30 -69.66 -1.86
CA GLN A 45 18.44 -68.77 -2.10
C GLN A 45 18.02 -67.43 -2.73
N ASN A 46 17.01 -67.45 -3.60
CA ASN A 46 16.50 -66.24 -4.24
C ASN A 46 15.72 -65.38 -3.25
N TYR A 47 14.96 -65.99 -2.32
CA TYR A 47 14.30 -65.25 -1.23
C TYR A 47 15.30 -64.56 -0.32
N VAL A 48 16.39 -65.26 0.05
CA VAL A 48 17.44 -64.73 0.92
C VAL A 48 18.20 -63.58 0.24
N GLN A 49 18.53 -63.71 -1.04
CA GLN A 49 19.22 -62.67 -1.79
C GLN A 49 18.32 -61.46 -2.07
N ALA A 50 17.05 -61.70 -2.38
CA ALA A 50 16.08 -60.63 -2.58
C ALA A 50 15.77 -59.90 -1.25
N SER A 51 15.59 -60.61 -0.14
CA SER A 51 15.37 -59.96 1.16
C SER A 51 16.61 -59.30 1.72
N SER A 52 17.81 -59.84 1.48
CA SER A 52 19.06 -59.30 2.04
C SER A 52 19.30 -57.87 1.58
N TYR A 53 19.08 -57.55 0.30
CA TYR A 53 19.18 -56.19 -0.20
C TYR A 53 18.17 -55.22 0.45
N ALA A 54 16.94 -55.66 0.69
CA ALA A 54 15.95 -54.83 1.39
C ALA A 54 16.36 -54.56 2.84
N VAL A 55 16.85 -55.59 3.55
CA VAL A 55 17.34 -55.45 4.93
C VAL A 55 18.61 -54.58 5.01
N GLN A 56 19.52 -54.69 4.03
CA GLN A 56 20.70 -53.82 3.92
C GLN A 56 20.29 -52.34 3.86
N SER A 57 19.29 -51.99 3.05
CA SER A 57 18.77 -50.61 2.97
C SER A 57 18.24 -50.11 4.32
N ARG A 58 17.51 -50.95 5.07
CA ARG A 58 16.99 -50.60 6.40
C ARG A 58 18.09 -50.41 7.44
N ILE A 59 19.16 -51.21 7.37
CA ILE A 59 20.33 -51.04 8.23
C ILE A 59 21.06 -49.74 7.88
N LEU A 60 21.31 -49.48 6.60
CA LEU A 60 21.98 -48.26 6.14
C LEU A 60 21.19 -46.98 6.43
N LYS A 61 19.86 -47.03 6.39
CA LYS A 61 19.00 -45.93 6.89
C LYS A 61 19.25 -45.64 8.36
N LYS A 62 19.43 -46.68 9.17
CA LYS A 62 19.66 -46.56 10.63
C LYS A 62 21.09 -46.16 10.96
N THR A 63 22.09 -46.53 10.14
CA THR A 63 23.51 -46.23 10.42
C THR A 63 24.02 -44.97 9.74
N GLU A 64 23.52 -44.64 8.54
CA GLU A 64 24.02 -43.55 7.69
C GLU A 64 22.98 -42.47 7.39
N ASN A 65 21.76 -42.57 7.95
CA ASN A 65 20.63 -41.67 7.63
C ASN A 65 20.27 -41.64 6.14
N LEU A 66 20.49 -42.72 5.38
CA LEU A 66 20.16 -42.77 3.96
C LEU A 66 18.64 -42.98 3.75
N ASN A 67 18.08 -42.35 2.72
CA ASN A 67 16.70 -42.57 2.31
C ASN A 67 16.50 -44.00 1.78
N GLU A 68 15.75 -44.81 2.54
CA GLU A 68 15.49 -46.21 2.23
C GLU A 68 14.72 -46.42 0.92
N ASP A 69 13.80 -45.52 0.56
CA ASP A 69 13.01 -45.62 -0.67
C ASP A 69 13.90 -45.31 -1.90
N TYR A 70 14.78 -44.30 -1.80
CA TYR A 70 15.77 -43.99 -2.84
C TYR A 70 16.80 -45.11 -3.01
N LEU A 71 17.34 -45.62 -1.90
CA LEU A 71 18.23 -46.78 -1.90
C LEU A 71 17.54 -47.95 -2.59
N ASN A 72 16.35 -48.34 -2.15
CA ASN A 72 15.64 -49.46 -2.75
C ASN A 72 15.40 -49.27 -4.26
N GLN A 73 15.11 -48.06 -4.74
CA GLN A 73 15.01 -47.81 -6.18
C GLN A 73 16.33 -47.98 -6.94
N LYS A 74 17.45 -47.50 -6.40
CA LYS A 74 18.79 -47.66 -7.02
C LYS A 74 19.23 -49.11 -7.05
N ILE A 75 19.01 -49.80 -5.93
CA ILE A 75 19.23 -51.23 -5.77
C ILE A 75 18.41 -51.99 -6.79
N GLY A 76 17.11 -51.69 -6.84
CA GLY A 76 16.17 -52.28 -7.77
C GLY A 76 16.62 -52.15 -9.22
N LYS A 77 17.43 -51.14 -9.59
CA LYS A 77 17.96 -50.96 -10.95
C LYS A 77 19.28 -51.68 -11.23
N LYS A 78 19.96 -52.26 -10.23
CA LYS A 78 21.19 -53.03 -10.46
C LYS A 78 20.89 -54.28 -11.28
N SER A 79 21.78 -54.61 -12.21
CA SER A 79 21.65 -55.80 -13.04
C SER A 79 21.87 -57.06 -12.19
N LEU A 80 20.97 -58.02 -12.32
CA LEU A 80 21.15 -59.34 -11.71
C LEU A 80 22.39 -60.04 -12.26
N LEU A 81 22.77 -59.78 -13.51
CA LEU A 81 23.96 -60.34 -14.14
C LEU A 81 25.25 -59.88 -13.43
N SER A 82 25.35 -58.59 -13.09
CA SER A 82 26.52 -58.03 -12.39
C SER A 82 26.63 -58.51 -10.94
N GLU A 83 25.49 -58.79 -10.31
CA GLU A 83 25.45 -59.13 -8.88
C GLU A 83 25.52 -60.66 -8.65
N PHE A 84 24.94 -61.47 -9.52
CA PHE A 84 24.73 -62.90 -9.30
C PHE A 84 25.27 -63.84 -10.39
N ASN A 85 25.84 -63.31 -11.50
CA ASN A 85 26.32 -64.02 -12.70
C ASN A 85 25.20 -64.58 -13.63
N SER A 86 25.58 -65.13 -14.79
CA SER A 86 24.65 -65.61 -15.82
C SER A 86 23.85 -66.85 -15.44
N ASP A 87 24.36 -67.64 -14.50
CA ASP A 87 23.83 -68.95 -14.10
C ASP A 87 22.82 -68.84 -12.94
N PHE A 88 22.61 -67.61 -12.45
CA PHE A 88 21.59 -67.32 -11.47
C PHE A 88 20.18 -67.48 -12.06
N ILE A 89 19.39 -68.41 -11.52
CA ILE A 89 18.04 -68.72 -12.01
C ILE A 89 17.00 -68.13 -11.05
N TRP A 90 16.27 -67.12 -11.49
CA TRP A 90 15.34 -66.36 -10.65
C TRP A 90 13.90 -66.25 -11.19
N ARG A 91 13.62 -66.74 -12.40
CA ARG A 91 12.26 -66.93 -12.96
C ARG A 91 12.06 -68.42 -13.30
N PRO A 92 10.85 -69.00 -13.15
CA PRO A 92 10.64 -70.44 -13.38
C PRO A 92 10.74 -70.89 -14.84
N ASN A 93 10.60 -69.98 -15.82
CA ASN A 93 10.56 -70.34 -17.25
C ASN A 93 11.79 -69.90 -18.07
N ASN A 94 12.84 -69.35 -17.44
CA ASN A 94 14.08 -68.94 -18.13
C ASN A 94 15.30 -69.62 -17.48
N SER A 95 16.18 -70.19 -18.31
CA SER A 95 17.39 -70.88 -17.87
C SER A 95 18.61 -69.98 -17.63
N LYS A 96 18.55 -68.68 -17.94
CA LYS A 96 19.65 -67.72 -17.77
C LYS A 96 19.17 -66.31 -17.40
N THR A 97 19.97 -65.58 -16.63
CA THR A 97 19.79 -64.14 -16.35
C THR A 97 20.28 -63.31 -17.53
N THR A 98 19.49 -62.32 -17.96
CA THR A 98 19.82 -61.40 -19.05
C THR A 98 20.34 -60.05 -18.52
N SER A 99 20.97 -59.26 -19.39
CA SER A 99 21.48 -57.92 -19.05
C SER A 99 20.39 -56.93 -18.66
N SER A 100 19.14 -57.15 -19.12
CA SER A 100 17.98 -56.32 -18.78
C SER A 100 17.31 -56.67 -17.45
N ASP A 101 17.68 -57.79 -16.83
CA ASP A 101 17.04 -58.24 -15.60
C ASP A 101 17.63 -57.56 -14.36
N THR A 102 16.76 -57.09 -13.47
CA THR A 102 17.17 -56.23 -12.33
C THR A 102 16.72 -56.77 -10.96
N ILE A 103 17.30 -56.24 -9.88
CA ILE A 103 16.89 -56.59 -8.50
C ILE A 103 15.41 -56.23 -8.25
N SER A 104 14.88 -55.19 -8.90
CA SER A 104 13.46 -54.81 -8.80
C SER A 104 12.55 -55.90 -9.35
N ASP A 105 12.96 -56.53 -10.46
CA ASP A 105 12.24 -57.68 -11.00
C ASP A 105 12.30 -58.88 -10.05
N LEU A 106 13.45 -59.06 -9.39
CA LEU A 106 13.62 -60.09 -8.35
C LEU A 106 12.65 -59.85 -7.17
N TRP A 107 12.57 -58.62 -6.65
CA TRP A 107 11.64 -58.27 -5.57
C TRP A 107 10.18 -58.42 -5.98
N LYS A 108 9.82 -57.96 -7.19
CA LYS A 108 8.47 -58.09 -7.72
C LYS A 108 8.05 -59.56 -7.81
N THR A 109 8.98 -60.42 -8.23
CA THR A 109 8.75 -61.87 -8.38
C THR A 109 8.51 -62.55 -7.03
N TYR A 110 9.29 -62.22 -5.99
CA TYR A 110 9.30 -62.96 -4.74
C TYR A 110 8.48 -62.34 -3.59
N PHE A 111 8.26 -61.03 -3.63
CA PHE A 111 7.59 -60.26 -2.57
C PHE A 111 6.38 -59.45 -3.07
N GLY A 112 6.10 -59.45 -4.38
CA GLY A 112 4.95 -58.76 -4.96
C GLY A 112 5.09 -57.24 -5.04
N SER A 113 6.28 -56.72 -4.77
CA SER A 113 6.61 -55.29 -4.78
C SER A 113 7.89 -55.08 -5.56
N SER A 114 7.89 -54.15 -6.50
CA SER A 114 9.09 -53.83 -7.29
C SER A 114 10.08 -52.92 -6.55
N ASN A 115 9.63 -52.23 -5.49
CA ASN A 115 10.37 -51.09 -4.94
C ASN A 115 10.54 -51.13 -3.40
N ASN A 116 9.72 -51.88 -2.66
CA ASN A 116 9.84 -51.96 -1.20
C ASN A 116 9.24 -53.26 -0.65
N VAL A 117 10.10 -54.11 -0.10
CA VAL A 117 9.79 -55.45 0.39
C VAL A 117 9.58 -55.48 1.91
N LEU A 118 10.03 -54.45 2.62
CA LEU A 118 9.94 -54.35 4.07
C LEU A 118 8.63 -53.70 4.50
N ASN A 119 8.01 -54.24 5.55
CA ASN A 119 6.93 -53.52 6.22
C ASN A 119 7.52 -52.22 6.83
N LYS A 120 6.81 -51.10 6.66
CA LYS A 120 7.21 -49.79 7.22
C LYS A 120 7.30 -49.83 8.74
N ASP A 121 6.48 -50.63 9.40
CA ASP A 121 6.45 -50.79 10.86
C ASP A 121 7.52 -51.75 11.39
N LEU A 122 8.23 -52.45 10.51
CA LEU A 122 9.26 -53.42 10.91
C LEU A 122 10.52 -52.73 11.43
N GLN A 123 10.75 -52.74 12.74
CA GLN A 123 11.95 -52.16 13.35
C GLN A 123 13.07 -53.18 13.50
N ILE A 124 14.33 -52.71 13.48
CA ILE A 124 15.48 -53.54 13.86
C ILE A 124 15.39 -53.75 15.37
N GLN A 125 15.45 -55.00 15.79
CA GLN A 125 15.34 -55.41 17.18
C GLN A 125 16.69 -55.90 17.72
N TYR A 126 16.82 -55.97 19.04
CA TYR A 126 17.90 -56.69 19.70
C TYR A 126 17.31 -57.57 20.80
N LYS A 127 18.05 -58.62 21.19
CA LYS A 127 17.64 -59.52 22.26
C LYS A 127 18.22 -59.04 23.60
N ASN A 128 17.38 -58.85 24.61
CA ASN A 128 17.78 -58.50 25.97
C ASN A 128 16.94 -59.31 26.97
N ASN A 129 17.56 -60.06 27.87
CA ASN A 129 16.88 -60.95 28.83
C ASN A 129 15.78 -61.83 28.21
N ASN A 130 16.08 -62.46 27.06
CA ASN A 130 15.14 -63.27 26.26
C ASN A 130 13.91 -62.54 25.67
N GLU A 131 13.80 -61.22 25.84
CA GLU A 131 12.80 -60.39 25.18
C GLU A 131 13.40 -59.62 23.98
N TYR A 132 12.58 -59.38 22.96
CA TYR A 132 12.97 -58.57 21.81
C TYR A 132 12.59 -57.12 22.06
N LYS A 133 13.59 -56.23 22.06
CA LYS A 133 13.38 -54.79 22.20
C LYS A 133 13.69 -54.08 20.89
N ASN A 134 12.88 -53.08 20.56
CA ASN A 134 13.06 -52.26 19.37
C ASN A 134 14.25 -51.30 19.56
N ILE A 135 15.04 -51.10 18.50
CA ILE A 135 16.07 -50.05 18.45
C ILE A 135 15.46 -48.78 17.87
N ASP A 136 15.57 -47.66 18.60
CA ASP A 136 15.05 -46.36 18.18
C ASP A 136 15.45 -45.98 16.74
N SER A 137 14.57 -45.30 16.02
CA SER A 137 14.83 -44.77 14.66
C SER A 137 15.89 -43.68 14.66
N SER A 138 16.70 -43.68 13.61
CA SER A 138 17.70 -42.65 13.35
C SER A 138 17.05 -41.27 13.20
N LYS A 139 17.83 -40.21 13.40
CA LYS A 139 17.35 -38.82 13.54
C LYS A 139 16.92 -38.14 12.22
N GLY A 140 16.88 -38.83 11.08
CA GLY A 140 16.41 -38.28 9.80
C GLY A 140 16.94 -39.04 8.57
N GLU A 141 16.49 -38.64 7.36
CA GLU A 141 17.00 -39.10 6.06
C GLU A 141 17.74 -37.94 5.35
N ILE A 142 18.86 -38.18 4.66
CA ILE A 142 19.69 -37.16 3.96
C ILE A 142 18.88 -36.50 2.83
N THR A 143 18.20 -37.29 2.00
CA THR A 143 17.15 -36.77 1.12
C THR A 143 15.82 -36.80 1.88
N PRO A 144 15.25 -35.64 2.27
CA PRO A 144 13.98 -35.61 2.97
C PRO A 144 12.88 -36.17 2.07
N LYS A 145 12.00 -37.03 2.62
CA LYS A 145 10.76 -37.47 1.94
C LYS A 145 9.91 -36.31 1.40
N ASN A 146 10.10 -35.12 1.95
CA ASN A 146 9.39 -33.91 1.57
C ASN A 146 9.80 -33.38 0.18
N ILE A 147 11.01 -33.64 -0.35
CA ILE A 147 11.40 -33.08 -1.65
C ILE A 147 10.64 -33.75 -2.80
N ASP A 148 10.58 -35.09 -2.83
CA ASP A 148 9.79 -35.82 -3.83
C ASP A 148 8.28 -35.50 -3.69
N PHE A 149 7.80 -35.32 -2.46
CA PHE A 149 6.44 -34.87 -2.19
C PHE A 149 6.18 -33.44 -2.72
N LEU A 150 7.08 -32.50 -2.48
CA LEU A 150 6.98 -31.11 -2.96
C LEU A 150 7.10 -31.03 -4.50
N LEU A 151 7.95 -31.84 -5.12
CA LEU A 151 8.03 -32.00 -6.58
C LEU A 151 6.72 -32.57 -7.15
N SER A 152 6.15 -33.59 -6.51
CA SER A 152 4.86 -34.16 -6.90
C SER A 152 3.72 -33.15 -6.75
N ILE A 153 3.70 -32.37 -5.66
CA ILE A 153 2.73 -31.28 -5.47
C ILE A 153 2.90 -30.23 -6.56
N SER A 154 4.12 -29.77 -6.82
CA SER A 154 4.38 -28.72 -7.79
C SER A 154 4.02 -29.14 -9.22
N LYS A 155 4.37 -30.38 -9.63
CA LYS A 155 3.95 -30.94 -10.92
C LYS A 155 2.44 -31.15 -11.02
N SER A 156 1.80 -31.52 -9.91
CA SER A 156 0.33 -31.62 -9.86
C SER A 156 -0.32 -30.24 -9.95
N ALA A 157 0.29 -29.23 -9.33
CA ALA A 157 -0.15 -27.85 -9.41
C ALA A 157 -0.03 -27.30 -10.84
N GLU A 158 1.07 -27.59 -11.53
CA GLU A 158 1.26 -27.26 -12.94
C GLU A 158 0.18 -27.92 -13.83
N LYS A 159 -0.09 -29.22 -13.64
CA LYS A 159 -1.17 -29.94 -14.35
C LYS A 159 -2.56 -29.36 -14.05
N PHE A 160 -2.82 -28.98 -12.82
CA PHE A 160 -4.08 -28.36 -12.41
C PHE A 160 -4.25 -26.98 -13.04
N LEU A 161 -3.23 -26.11 -13.00
CA LEU A 161 -3.27 -24.82 -13.70
C LEU A 161 -3.50 -25.02 -15.21
N ASN A 162 -2.93 -26.10 -15.78
CA ASN A 162 -3.17 -26.47 -17.17
C ASN A 162 -4.63 -26.87 -17.47
N GLY A 163 -5.38 -27.39 -16.50
CA GLY A 163 -6.78 -27.82 -16.65
C GLY A 163 -7.83 -26.99 -15.88
N PHE A 164 -7.47 -25.86 -15.27
CA PHE A 164 -8.39 -25.08 -14.42
C PHE A 164 -9.58 -24.56 -15.23
N ALA A 165 -10.79 -24.91 -14.79
CA ALA A 165 -12.08 -24.56 -15.41
C ALA A 165 -13.19 -24.55 -14.33
N PRO A 166 -14.36 -23.92 -14.58
CA PRO A 166 -15.46 -23.87 -13.62
C PRO A 166 -15.94 -25.25 -13.15
N SER A 167 -15.98 -26.24 -14.05
CA SER A 167 -16.31 -27.63 -13.75
C SER A 167 -15.30 -28.30 -12.80
N LEU A 168 -14.00 -28.05 -13.01
CA LEU A 168 -12.93 -28.58 -12.16
C LEU A 168 -12.93 -27.92 -10.77
N ALA A 169 -13.25 -26.63 -10.70
CA ALA A 169 -13.39 -25.89 -9.45
C ALA A 169 -14.58 -26.44 -8.62
N SER A 170 -15.70 -26.73 -9.28
CA SER A 170 -16.88 -27.36 -8.66
C SER A 170 -16.55 -28.74 -8.07
N LEU A 171 -15.79 -29.57 -8.79
CA LEU A 171 -15.35 -30.89 -8.31
C LEU A 171 -14.42 -30.78 -7.09
N GLY A 172 -13.47 -29.84 -7.11
CA GLY A 172 -12.57 -29.58 -5.98
C GLY A 172 -13.31 -29.15 -4.72
N LEU A 173 -14.34 -28.30 -4.86
CA LEU A 173 -15.19 -27.88 -3.74
C LEU A 173 -16.04 -29.01 -3.19
N SER A 174 -16.62 -29.84 -4.06
CA SER A 174 -17.39 -31.01 -3.67
C SER A 174 -16.52 -32.00 -2.88
N PHE A 175 -15.27 -32.21 -3.32
CA PHE A 175 -14.32 -33.04 -2.60
C PHE A 175 -13.90 -32.43 -1.26
N LEU A 176 -13.62 -31.12 -1.21
CA LEU A 176 -13.32 -30.41 0.03
C LEU A 176 -14.46 -30.53 1.03
N GLN A 177 -15.70 -30.30 0.60
CA GLN A 177 -16.89 -30.49 1.43
C GLN A 177 -16.94 -31.92 1.97
N ASN A 178 -16.84 -32.93 1.12
CA ASN A 178 -16.91 -34.34 1.54
C ASN A 178 -15.74 -34.80 2.42
N LYS A 179 -14.53 -34.25 2.28
CA LYS A 179 -13.37 -34.65 3.10
C LYS A 179 -13.24 -33.85 4.40
N VAL A 180 -13.51 -32.55 4.35
CA VAL A 180 -13.33 -31.63 5.48
C VAL A 180 -14.51 -31.73 6.44
N LEU A 181 -15.74 -31.78 5.93
CA LEU A 181 -16.94 -31.80 6.78
C LEU A 181 -17.14 -33.17 7.46
N ASN A 182 -16.68 -34.26 6.85
CA ASN A 182 -16.72 -35.60 7.45
C ASN A 182 -15.67 -35.82 8.57
N ASN A 183 -14.74 -34.87 8.80
CA ASN A 183 -13.71 -34.94 9.85
C ASN A 183 -13.79 -33.73 10.81
N ARG A 184 -14.99 -33.17 11.02
CA ARG A 184 -15.22 -31.95 11.83
C ARG A 184 -14.73 -32.05 13.28
N ASP A 185 -14.74 -33.26 13.82
CA ASP A 185 -14.34 -33.53 15.21
C ASP A 185 -12.82 -33.70 15.38
N ASP A 186 -12.02 -33.65 14.30
CA ASP A 186 -10.57 -33.66 14.38
C ASP A 186 -10.09 -32.35 15.07
N PRO A 187 -9.31 -32.41 16.17
CA PRO A 187 -8.74 -31.23 16.81
C PRO A 187 -7.92 -30.34 15.84
N LYS A 188 -7.34 -30.91 14.79
CA LYS A 188 -6.64 -30.17 13.73
C LYS A 188 -7.59 -29.33 12.90
N PHE A 189 -8.82 -29.78 12.67
CA PHE A 189 -9.84 -29.03 11.93
C PHE A 189 -10.16 -27.69 12.60
N GLN A 190 -10.30 -27.66 13.93
CA GLN A 190 -10.53 -26.43 14.68
C GLN A 190 -9.37 -25.42 14.54
N SER A 191 -8.13 -25.91 14.50
CA SER A 191 -6.95 -25.06 14.28
C SER A 191 -6.95 -24.42 12.89
N TYR A 192 -7.24 -25.19 11.84
CA TYR A 192 -7.35 -24.66 10.47
C TYR A 192 -8.51 -23.68 10.31
N LYS A 193 -9.66 -24.01 10.87
CA LYS A 193 -10.85 -23.16 10.91
C LYS A 193 -10.55 -21.83 11.58
N ASN A 194 -9.90 -21.82 12.74
CA ASN A 194 -9.52 -20.59 13.44
C ASN A 194 -8.55 -19.73 12.62
N GLY A 195 -7.64 -20.35 11.87
CA GLY A 195 -6.76 -19.65 10.93
C GLY A 195 -7.52 -18.97 9.79
N LEU A 196 -8.46 -19.68 9.17
CA LEU A 196 -9.32 -19.16 8.09
C LEU A 196 -10.23 -18.02 8.59
N ASN A 197 -10.84 -18.18 9.77
CA ASN A 197 -11.68 -17.15 10.39
C ASN A 197 -10.90 -15.87 10.66
N LYS A 198 -9.70 -15.98 11.25
CA LYS A 198 -8.83 -14.81 11.46
C LYS A 198 -8.55 -14.11 10.14
N PHE A 199 -8.19 -14.85 9.09
CA PHE A 199 -7.95 -14.25 7.77
C PHE A 199 -9.18 -13.56 7.17
N ALA A 200 -10.35 -14.19 7.28
CA ALA A 200 -11.60 -13.58 6.83
C ALA A 200 -11.91 -12.29 7.60
N ASP A 201 -11.73 -12.28 8.92
CA ASP A 201 -11.89 -11.07 9.76
C ASP A 201 -10.95 -9.95 9.34
N ILE A 202 -9.73 -10.31 8.98
CA ILE A 202 -8.70 -9.38 8.53
C ILE A 202 -9.12 -8.70 7.21
N ILE A 203 -9.69 -9.45 6.27
CA ILE A 203 -10.22 -8.91 5.01
C ILE A 203 -11.46 -8.07 5.28
N GLU A 204 -12.40 -8.56 6.09
CA GLU A 204 -13.63 -7.85 6.47
C GLU A 204 -13.33 -6.49 7.11
N ASN A 205 -12.45 -6.45 8.11
CA ASN A 205 -12.08 -5.23 8.83
C ASN A 205 -11.32 -4.21 7.97
N ASN A 206 -10.78 -4.62 6.82
CA ASN A 206 -9.99 -3.77 5.93
C ASN A 206 -10.59 -3.67 4.52
N LYS A 207 -11.86 -4.04 4.34
CA LYS A 207 -12.49 -4.14 3.02
C LYS A 207 -12.47 -2.84 2.22
N VAL A 208 -12.68 -1.69 2.87
CA VAL A 208 -12.60 -0.37 2.22
C VAL A 208 -11.20 -0.10 1.67
N LEU A 209 -10.16 -0.43 2.45
CA LEU A 209 -8.77 -0.27 2.03
C LEU A 209 -8.42 -1.22 0.88
N PHE A 210 -8.84 -2.48 0.94
CA PHE A 210 -8.58 -3.44 -0.15
C PHE A 210 -9.33 -3.10 -1.42
N SER A 211 -10.55 -2.57 -1.31
CA SER A 211 -11.31 -2.13 -2.47
C SER A 211 -10.63 -0.94 -3.13
N TYR A 212 -10.16 0.02 -2.32
CA TYR A 212 -9.37 1.15 -2.82
C TYR A 212 -8.05 0.71 -3.47
N LEU A 213 -7.28 -0.16 -2.80
CA LEU A 213 -6.03 -0.71 -3.33
C LEU A 213 -6.26 -1.58 -4.57
N GLY A 214 -7.37 -2.32 -4.62
CA GLY A 214 -7.77 -3.11 -5.77
C GLY A 214 -8.03 -2.23 -6.99
N LYS A 215 -8.80 -1.15 -6.81
CA LYS A 215 -9.02 -0.13 -7.85
C LYS A 215 -7.70 0.52 -8.30
N LEU A 216 -6.83 0.86 -7.33
CA LEU A 216 -5.54 1.47 -7.60
C LEU A 216 -4.61 0.52 -8.37
N LEU A 217 -4.52 -0.75 -7.98
CA LEU A 217 -3.68 -1.77 -8.61
C LEU A 217 -4.33 -2.43 -9.83
N THR A 218 -5.39 -1.85 -10.40
CA THR A 218 -5.96 -2.29 -11.68
C THR A 218 -5.70 -1.21 -12.75
N PRO A 219 -4.43 -1.01 -13.16
CA PRO A 219 -4.09 0.00 -14.16
C PRO A 219 -4.79 -0.30 -15.48
N LYS A 220 -5.04 0.75 -16.26
CA LYS A 220 -5.61 0.61 -17.60
C LYS A 220 -4.65 -0.23 -18.46
N PRO A 221 -5.16 -1.21 -19.24
CA PRO A 221 -4.31 -1.97 -20.14
C PRO A 221 -3.60 -1.04 -21.13
N LEU A 222 -2.31 -1.29 -21.33
CA LEU A 222 -1.51 -0.56 -22.29
C LEU A 222 -1.81 -1.09 -23.69
N GLU A 223 -1.83 -0.19 -24.67
CA GLU A 223 -1.90 -0.58 -26.07
C GLU A 223 -0.66 -1.39 -26.48
N LYS A 224 -0.81 -2.30 -27.45
CA LYS A 224 0.27 -3.23 -27.86
C LYS A 224 1.57 -2.52 -28.26
N ASP A 225 1.47 -1.35 -28.89
CA ASP A 225 2.60 -0.54 -29.34
C ASP A 225 2.91 0.63 -28.40
N TYR A 226 2.40 0.61 -27.17
CA TYR A 226 2.49 1.75 -26.25
C TYR A 226 3.93 2.23 -26.00
N TYR A 227 4.91 1.33 -25.91
CA TYR A 227 6.32 1.68 -25.74
C TYR A 227 7.19 1.49 -26.99
N LYS A 228 6.57 1.28 -28.16
CA LYS A 228 7.29 0.99 -29.39
C LYS A 228 8.28 2.12 -29.71
N ASP A 229 9.54 1.73 -29.89
CA ASP A 229 10.67 2.60 -30.21
C ASP A 229 10.92 3.76 -29.23
N LEU A 230 10.36 3.73 -28.02
CA LEU A 230 10.60 4.75 -27.00
C LEU A 230 11.87 4.45 -26.21
N THR A 231 12.60 5.51 -25.83
CA THR A 231 13.60 5.41 -24.77
C THR A 231 12.95 5.38 -23.39
N VAL A 232 13.70 4.99 -22.35
CA VAL A 232 13.26 5.04 -20.95
C VAL A 232 12.74 6.43 -20.57
N GLN A 233 13.47 7.49 -20.97
CA GLN A 233 13.03 8.87 -20.75
C GLN A 233 11.69 9.17 -21.43
N GLN A 234 11.55 8.81 -22.70
CA GLN A 234 10.35 9.08 -23.48
C GLN A 234 9.12 8.33 -22.95
N ALA A 235 9.30 7.15 -22.38
CA ALA A 235 8.21 6.42 -21.75
C ALA A 235 7.76 6.99 -20.41
N LEU A 236 8.70 7.47 -19.58
CA LEU A 236 8.35 8.17 -18.34
C LEU A 236 7.55 9.43 -18.68
N ILE A 237 7.99 10.22 -19.68
CA ILE A 237 7.27 11.38 -20.19
C ILE A 237 5.90 10.98 -20.74
N LYS A 238 5.81 9.93 -21.58
CA LYS A 238 4.53 9.43 -22.10
C LYS A 238 3.57 9.05 -20.97
N ASN A 239 4.06 8.39 -19.91
CA ASN A 239 3.26 8.02 -18.75
C ASN A 239 2.77 9.23 -17.94
N ILE A 240 3.61 10.25 -17.74
CA ILE A 240 3.19 11.53 -17.14
C ILE A 240 2.14 12.21 -18.03
N ASN A 241 2.35 12.20 -19.34
CA ASN A 241 1.44 12.83 -20.30
C ASN A 241 0.08 12.13 -20.40
N GLN A 242 -0.03 10.86 -20.03
CA GLN A 242 -1.34 10.22 -19.85
C GLN A 242 -2.11 10.83 -18.67
N ILE A 243 -1.40 11.13 -17.57
CA ILE A 243 -2.00 11.84 -16.42
C ILE A 243 -2.44 13.23 -16.89
N ALA A 244 -1.55 13.97 -17.57
CA ALA A 244 -1.81 15.28 -18.13
C ALA A 244 -3.04 15.29 -19.06
N SER A 245 -3.13 14.30 -19.95
CA SER A 245 -4.22 14.13 -20.90
C SER A 245 -5.58 14.00 -20.22
N VAL A 246 -5.62 13.26 -19.11
CA VAL A 246 -6.86 12.92 -18.42
C VAL A 246 -7.32 14.03 -17.48
N ILE A 247 -6.38 14.75 -16.85
CA ILE A 247 -6.73 15.89 -16.00
C ILE A 247 -7.19 17.10 -16.83
N ALA A 248 -6.62 17.30 -18.03
CA ALA A 248 -6.97 18.40 -18.92
C ALA A 248 -8.01 18.02 -19.98
N ASP A 249 -8.54 16.79 -19.93
CA ASP A 249 -9.44 16.20 -20.95
C ASP A 249 -8.92 16.44 -22.40
N ASN A 250 -7.60 16.37 -22.62
CA ASN A 250 -6.92 16.59 -23.90
C ASN A 250 -6.17 15.33 -24.37
N LYS A 251 -6.73 14.59 -25.33
CA LYS A 251 -6.17 13.33 -25.84
C LYS A 251 -4.85 13.50 -26.60
N GLU A 252 -4.52 14.68 -27.10
CA GLU A 252 -3.26 14.90 -27.83
C GLU A 252 -2.04 14.83 -26.91
N PHE A 253 -2.17 15.22 -25.63
CA PHE A 253 -1.08 15.10 -24.66
C PHE A 253 -0.60 13.66 -24.52
N ALA A 254 -1.51 12.68 -24.52
CA ALA A 254 -1.19 11.26 -24.42
C ALA A 254 -0.30 10.71 -25.55
N LYS A 255 -0.21 11.41 -26.69
CA LYS A 255 0.65 11.04 -27.84
C LYS A 255 2.05 11.63 -27.74
N GLU A 256 2.24 12.68 -26.93
CA GLU A 256 3.52 13.35 -26.77
C GLU A 256 4.51 12.50 -25.95
N THR A 257 5.76 12.46 -26.38
CA THR A 257 6.79 11.57 -25.82
C THR A 257 8.11 12.26 -25.54
N LYS A 258 8.33 13.46 -26.10
CA LYS A 258 9.56 14.24 -25.91
C LYS A 258 9.37 15.35 -24.90
N VAL A 259 8.17 15.91 -24.83
CA VAL A 259 7.85 17.07 -24.01
C VAL A 259 6.87 16.67 -22.91
N ASP A 260 7.16 17.03 -21.67
CA ASP A 260 6.25 16.83 -20.56
C ASP A 260 5.18 17.93 -20.54
N LYS A 261 3.92 17.53 -20.63
CA LYS A 261 2.73 18.38 -20.74
C LYS A 261 1.97 18.52 -19.42
N LEU A 262 2.48 17.99 -18.32
CA LEU A 262 1.82 18.11 -17.03
C LEU A 262 1.61 19.57 -16.59
N PRO A 263 2.59 20.49 -16.70
CA PRO A 263 2.36 21.89 -16.33
C PRO A 263 1.24 22.54 -17.17
N GLU A 264 1.25 22.31 -18.49
CA GLU A 264 0.19 22.80 -19.40
C GLU A 264 -1.19 22.23 -19.05
N ALA A 265 -1.25 20.97 -18.63
CA ALA A 265 -2.49 20.34 -18.20
C ALA A 265 -3.00 20.90 -16.86
N LEU A 266 -2.11 21.17 -15.91
CA LEU A 266 -2.47 21.81 -14.64
C LEU A 266 -2.97 23.24 -14.83
N ASP A 267 -2.45 23.97 -15.83
CA ASP A 267 -2.95 25.29 -16.22
C ASP A 267 -4.39 25.22 -16.72
N LYS A 268 -4.69 24.26 -17.61
CA LYS A 268 -6.06 24.00 -18.05
C LYS A 268 -6.98 23.66 -16.88
N VAL A 269 -6.51 22.90 -15.90
CA VAL A 269 -7.28 22.58 -14.69
C VAL A 269 -7.57 23.85 -13.86
N LEU A 270 -6.63 24.78 -13.71
CA LEU A 270 -6.88 26.05 -13.03
C LEU A 270 -7.93 26.90 -13.74
N ALA A 271 -7.86 26.99 -15.07
CA ALA A 271 -8.86 27.65 -15.91
C ALA A 271 -10.24 27.04 -15.66
N ASP A 272 -10.31 25.72 -15.73
CA ASP A 272 -11.50 24.91 -15.51
C ASP A 272 -12.09 25.04 -14.10
N LEU A 273 -11.28 25.39 -13.11
CA LEU A 273 -11.68 25.66 -11.73
C LEU A 273 -12.13 27.12 -11.52
N GLY A 274 -12.14 27.94 -12.58
CA GLY A 274 -12.53 29.34 -12.55
C GLY A 274 -11.50 30.23 -11.85
N LEU A 275 -10.26 29.76 -11.69
CA LEU A 275 -9.19 30.49 -10.98
C LEU A 275 -8.36 31.40 -11.90
N GLU A 276 -8.49 31.25 -13.24
CA GLU A 276 -7.99 32.21 -14.23
C GLU A 276 -8.71 33.57 -14.18
N SER A 277 -9.87 33.63 -13.53
CA SER A 277 -10.61 34.88 -13.35
C SER A 277 -9.79 35.96 -12.65
N ILE A 278 -8.80 35.62 -11.80
CA ILE A 278 -7.88 36.60 -11.21
C ILE A 278 -7.01 37.26 -12.28
N SER A 279 -6.42 36.46 -13.18
CA SER A 279 -5.62 36.98 -14.29
C SER A 279 -6.46 37.76 -15.31
N GLU A 280 -7.70 37.32 -15.58
CA GLU A 280 -8.65 38.07 -16.43
C GLU A 280 -9.08 39.39 -15.79
N ILE A 281 -9.39 39.40 -14.49
CA ILE A 281 -9.69 40.62 -13.72
C ILE A 281 -8.53 41.61 -13.83
N ILE A 282 -7.29 41.11 -13.76
CA ILE A 282 -6.09 41.94 -13.87
C ILE A 282 -5.83 42.37 -15.32
N GLY A 283 -6.11 41.54 -16.32
CA GLY A 283 -6.07 41.91 -17.74
C GLY A 283 -7.11 42.96 -18.11
N ASP A 284 -8.33 42.81 -17.61
CA ASP A 284 -9.42 43.79 -17.72
C ASP A 284 -9.02 45.12 -17.06
N LEU A 285 -8.28 45.08 -15.94
CA LEU A 285 -7.73 46.25 -15.26
C LEU A 285 -6.63 46.94 -16.07
N ILE A 286 -5.80 46.19 -16.80
CA ILE A 286 -4.71 46.74 -17.64
C ILE A 286 -5.27 47.43 -18.89
N ASN A 287 -6.41 46.96 -19.44
CA ASN A 287 -7.03 47.48 -20.66
C ASN A 287 -8.06 48.60 -20.41
N LEU A 288 -8.10 49.18 -19.20
CA LEU A 288 -9.06 50.21 -18.77
C LEU A 288 -8.83 51.61 -19.39
N ASN A 289 -8.48 51.68 -20.68
CA ASN A 289 -8.59 52.93 -21.41
C ASN A 289 -10.09 53.23 -21.59
N SER A 290 -10.62 54.13 -20.74
CA SER A 290 -11.70 55.10 -20.99
C SER A 290 -13.16 54.90 -20.52
N GLU A 291 -13.60 53.81 -19.89
CA GLU A 291 -15.02 53.71 -19.43
C GLU A 291 -15.26 53.36 -17.95
N LYS A 292 -15.92 54.29 -17.23
CA LYS A 292 -16.33 54.22 -15.81
C LYS A 292 -17.15 52.99 -15.40
N GLN A 293 -17.78 52.28 -16.35
CA GLN A 293 -18.74 51.19 -16.05
C GLN A 293 -18.09 49.83 -15.76
N ASN A 294 -16.78 49.64 -16.00
CA ASN A 294 -16.13 48.33 -15.88
C ASN A 294 -15.56 48.02 -14.49
N ILE A 295 -15.27 49.02 -13.66
CA ILE A 295 -14.68 48.83 -12.32
C ILE A 295 -15.63 48.05 -11.37
N GLU A 296 -16.95 48.28 -11.46
CA GLU A 296 -17.94 47.57 -10.64
C GLU A 296 -18.04 46.08 -10.99
N LYS A 297 -17.93 45.76 -12.28
CA LYS A 297 -17.89 44.36 -12.76
C LYS A 297 -16.63 43.64 -12.26
N ILE A 298 -15.51 44.34 -12.18
CA ILE A 298 -14.23 43.81 -11.68
C ILE A 298 -14.34 43.43 -10.19
N PHE A 299 -14.88 44.31 -9.34
CA PHE A 299 -15.08 43.97 -7.92
C PHE A 299 -16.10 42.84 -7.69
N ALA A 300 -17.17 42.79 -8.50
CA ALA A 300 -18.12 41.68 -8.46
C ALA A 300 -17.49 40.34 -8.87
N LYS A 301 -16.61 40.35 -9.89
CA LYS A 301 -15.82 39.17 -10.28
C LYS A 301 -14.91 38.71 -9.14
N ILE A 302 -14.19 39.61 -8.46
CA ILE A 302 -13.36 39.27 -7.29
C ILE A 302 -14.20 38.61 -6.19
N GLY A 303 -15.37 39.16 -5.86
CA GLY A 303 -16.24 38.60 -4.82
C GLY A 303 -16.75 37.20 -5.13
N LYS A 304 -17.01 36.89 -6.41
CA LYS A 304 -17.51 35.57 -6.85
C LYS A 304 -16.48 34.46 -6.69
N ILE A 305 -15.18 34.77 -6.85
CA ILE A 305 -14.07 33.82 -6.73
C ILE A 305 -14.04 33.17 -5.34
N PHE A 306 -14.24 33.97 -4.30
CA PHE A 306 -14.15 33.54 -2.90
C PHE A 306 -15.50 33.12 -2.29
N SER A 307 -16.54 32.93 -3.12
CA SER A 307 -17.84 32.47 -2.65
C SER A 307 -17.79 31.02 -2.15
N SER A 308 -18.61 30.69 -1.14
CA SER A 308 -18.71 29.34 -0.57
C SER A 308 -19.11 28.28 -1.60
N GLU A 309 -19.96 28.65 -2.55
CA GLU A 309 -20.38 27.81 -3.67
C GLU A 309 -19.20 27.47 -4.59
N ASN A 310 -18.40 28.47 -4.98
CA ASN A 310 -17.23 28.26 -5.83
C ASN A 310 -16.17 27.37 -5.13
N ILE A 311 -15.93 27.59 -3.83
CA ILE A 311 -15.03 26.74 -3.03
C ILE A 311 -15.52 25.28 -2.97
N SER A 312 -16.82 25.06 -2.83
CA SER A 312 -17.43 23.72 -2.86
C SER A 312 -17.24 23.05 -4.23
N ASN A 313 -17.49 23.79 -5.32
CA ASN A 313 -17.33 23.31 -6.69
C ASN A 313 -15.87 22.94 -7.00
N ILE A 314 -14.90 23.76 -6.56
CA ILE A 314 -13.47 23.46 -6.67
C ILE A 314 -13.13 22.14 -5.96
N LYS A 315 -13.64 21.94 -4.74
CA LYS A 315 -13.41 20.72 -3.97
C LYS A 315 -13.96 19.48 -4.69
N GLN A 316 -15.17 19.55 -5.22
CA GLN A 316 -15.78 18.43 -5.95
C GLN A 316 -15.01 18.11 -7.24
N LYS A 317 -14.64 19.14 -8.00
CA LYS A 317 -13.89 18.97 -9.26
C LYS A 317 -12.48 18.41 -9.01
N ALA A 318 -11.80 18.83 -7.95
CA ALA A 318 -10.51 18.26 -7.55
C ALA A 318 -10.61 16.74 -7.24
N VAL A 319 -11.63 16.31 -6.48
CA VAL A 319 -11.85 14.88 -6.19
C VAL A 319 -12.14 14.08 -7.47
N LYS A 320 -12.95 14.64 -8.37
CA LYS A 320 -13.25 14.03 -9.67
C LYS A 320 -11.99 13.83 -10.51
N LEU A 321 -11.14 14.86 -10.61
CA LEU A 321 -9.88 14.80 -11.38
C LEU A 321 -8.89 13.80 -10.78
N LEU A 322 -8.77 13.76 -9.45
CA LEU A 322 -7.94 12.77 -8.75
C LEU A 322 -8.36 11.34 -9.11
N ASN A 323 -9.67 11.05 -9.02
CA ASN A 323 -10.22 9.74 -9.36
C ASN A 323 -9.97 9.35 -10.82
N LYS A 324 -10.05 10.30 -11.76
CA LYS A 324 -9.72 10.06 -13.17
C LYS A 324 -8.23 9.76 -13.39
N ALA A 325 -7.35 10.46 -12.67
CA ALA A 325 -5.90 10.36 -12.84
C ALA A 325 -5.27 9.11 -12.20
N ILE A 326 -5.88 8.57 -11.13
CA ILE A 326 -5.34 7.45 -10.34
C ILE A 326 -4.83 6.26 -11.19
N PRO A 327 -5.57 5.71 -12.16
CA PRO A 327 -5.10 4.55 -12.94
C PRO A 327 -3.79 4.83 -13.71
N TYR A 328 -3.61 6.06 -14.19
CA TYR A 328 -2.43 6.47 -14.94
C TYR A 328 -1.25 6.81 -14.02
N LEU A 329 -1.55 7.35 -12.83
CA LEU A 329 -0.55 7.54 -11.77
C LEU A 329 0.09 6.21 -11.37
N VAL A 330 -0.68 5.13 -11.28
CA VAL A 330 -0.14 3.81 -10.96
C VAL A 330 0.77 3.27 -12.05
N THR A 331 0.41 3.44 -13.33
CA THR A 331 1.29 3.07 -14.45
C THR A 331 2.61 3.85 -14.40
N TYR A 332 2.55 5.15 -14.13
CA TYR A 332 3.75 5.98 -13.96
C TYR A 332 4.62 5.49 -12.81
N LEU A 333 4.05 5.37 -11.60
CA LEU A 333 4.77 4.92 -10.40
C LEU A 333 5.38 3.54 -10.59
N TYR A 334 4.67 2.63 -11.26
CA TYR A 334 5.20 1.32 -11.57
C TYR A 334 6.45 1.41 -12.46
N SER A 335 6.37 2.15 -13.57
CA SER A 335 7.51 2.33 -14.47
C SER A 335 8.70 3.01 -13.79
N GLU A 336 8.46 4.01 -12.95
CA GLU A 336 9.48 4.74 -12.21
C GLU A 336 10.19 3.83 -11.19
N ILE A 337 9.44 3.07 -10.39
CA ILE A 337 9.99 2.09 -9.44
C ILE A 337 10.77 1.00 -10.19
N PHE A 338 10.22 0.49 -11.28
CA PHE A 338 10.88 -0.53 -12.09
C PHE A 338 12.26 -0.06 -12.59
N PHE A 339 12.36 1.12 -13.20
CA PHE A 339 13.63 1.65 -13.68
C PHE A 339 14.59 2.01 -12.55
N ALA A 340 14.08 2.51 -11.42
CA ALA A 340 14.90 2.77 -10.23
C ALA A 340 15.50 1.48 -9.66
N LEU A 341 14.72 0.40 -9.56
CA LEU A 341 15.21 -0.92 -9.13
C LEU A 341 16.20 -1.51 -10.14
N TYR A 342 15.90 -1.39 -11.44
CA TYR A 342 16.82 -1.82 -12.51
C TYR A 342 18.17 -1.11 -12.40
N TYR A 343 18.17 0.22 -12.23
CA TYR A 343 19.36 1.02 -12.01
C TYR A 343 20.15 0.53 -10.79
N THR A 344 19.48 0.27 -9.66
CA THR A 344 20.12 -0.24 -8.43
C THR A 344 20.79 -1.61 -8.62
N ILE A 345 20.19 -2.49 -9.42
CA ILE A 345 20.76 -3.82 -9.71
C ILE A 345 22.01 -3.70 -10.59
N HIS A 346 21.94 -2.89 -11.64
CA HIS A 346 22.95 -2.77 -12.69
C HIS A 346 23.98 -1.68 -12.35
N ILE A 347 24.86 -1.98 -11.40
CA ILE A 347 25.86 -1.05 -10.84
C ILE A 347 26.87 -0.54 -11.88
N GLU A 348 27.03 -1.25 -12.99
CA GLU A 348 27.81 -0.84 -14.15
C GLU A 348 27.26 0.43 -14.83
N ILE A 349 25.97 0.71 -14.66
CA ILE A 349 25.35 1.96 -15.12
C ILE A 349 25.71 3.09 -14.14
N LYS A 350 26.87 3.74 -14.32
CA LYS A 350 27.36 4.73 -13.35
C LYS A 350 26.48 5.98 -13.18
N ASN A 351 25.73 6.39 -14.21
CA ASN A 351 24.89 7.60 -14.21
C ASN A 351 23.47 7.25 -14.73
N PRO A 352 22.37 7.75 -14.12
CA PRO A 352 20.99 7.57 -14.59
C PRO A 352 20.77 7.87 -16.08
N ASP A 353 21.46 8.86 -16.65
CA ASP A 353 21.34 9.28 -18.06
C ASP A 353 21.61 8.15 -19.05
N LYS A 354 22.50 7.23 -18.68
CA LYS A 354 22.80 6.06 -19.51
C LYS A 354 21.59 5.13 -19.62
N LEU A 355 20.83 4.96 -18.53
CA LEU A 355 19.60 4.17 -18.52
C LEU A 355 18.48 4.90 -19.27
N LEU A 356 18.38 6.23 -19.11
CA LEU A 356 17.37 7.06 -19.77
C LEU A 356 17.39 6.98 -21.31
N LYS A 357 18.57 6.73 -21.90
CA LYS A 357 18.77 6.61 -23.35
C LYS A 357 18.50 5.21 -23.92
N LEU A 358 18.34 4.18 -23.08
CA LEU A 358 18.06 2.82 -23.55
C LEU A 358 16.63 2.72 -24.13
N LYS A 359 16.46 1.90 -25.17
CA LYS A 359 15.16 1.63 -25.79
C LYS A 359 14.37 0.60 -24.99
N ILE A 360 13.05 0.78 -24.87
CA ILE A 360 12.16 -0.10 -24.09
C ILE A 360 11.80 -1.38 -24.82
N ASN A 361 11.89 -1.40 -26.14
CA ASN A 361 11.71 -2.63 -26.92
C ASN A 361 12.84 -3.65 -26.73
N ASP A 362 13.91 -3.31 -26.00
CA ASP A 362 14.93 -4.26 -25.59
C ASP A 362 14.32 -5.38 -24.73
N TYR A 363 14.78 -6.62 -24.92
CA TYR A 363 14.23 -7.80 -24.24
C TYR A 363 14.23 -7.64 -22.70
N LYS A 364 15.15 -6.81 -22.19
CA LYS A 364 15.34 -6.47 -20.78
C LYS A 364 14.14 -5.74 -20.15
N PHE A 365 13.27 -5.13 -20.94
CA PHE A 365 12.11 -4.37 -20.46
C PHE A 365 10.76 -4.96 -20.94
N LEU A 366 10.79 -6.14 -21.56
CA LEU A 366 9.60 -6.75 -22.15
C LEU A 366 8.48 -7.00 -21.11
N ALA A 367 8.81 -7.24 -19.83
CA ALA A 367 7.83 -7.31 -18.75
C ALA A 367 7.04 -5.99 -18.58
N LEU A 368 7.74 -4.84 -18.57
CA LEU A 368 7.13 -3.52 -18.49
C LEU A 368 6.19 -3.27 -19.69
N THR A 369 6.60 -3.68 -20.90
CA THR A 369 5.78 -3.51 -22.11
C THR A 369 4.47 -4.28 -22.09
N LYS A 370 4.41 -5.37 -21.31
CA LYS A 370 3.22 -6.18 -21.10
C LYS A 370 2.47 -5.82 -19.82
N ASN A 371 2.82 -4.70 -19.17
CA ASN A 371 2.27 -4.28 -17.88
C ASN A 371 2.43 -5.33 -16.76
N LYS A 372 3.54 -6.08 -16.80
CA LYS A 372 3.90 -7.13 -15.84
C LYS A 372 5.05 -6.67 -14.96
N LEU A 373 4.99 -6.99 -13.67
CA LEU A 373 6.09 -6.89 -12.71
C LEU A 373 7.15 -7.92 -13.04
N ASP A 374 8.33 -7.50 -13.47
CA ASP A 374 9.48 -8.40 -13.58
C ASP A 374 9.92 -8.83 -12.18
N LEU A 375 9.70 -10.10 -11.84
CA LEU A 375 10.02 -10.61 -10.50
C LEU A 375 11.51 -10.64 -10.24
N ASN A 376 12.35 -10.82 -11.27
CA ASN A 376 13.79 -10.83 -11.09
C ASN A 376 14.32 -9.42 -10.73
N ILE A 377 13.85 -8.39 -11.44
CA ILE A 377 14.19 -6.99 -11.13
C ILE A 377 13.59 -6.59 -9.78
N LEU A 378 12.33 -6.95 -9.51
CA LEU A 378 11.68 -6.62 -8.25
C LEU A 378 12.42 -7.22 -7.05
N LEU A 379 12.65 -8.54 -7.06
CA LEU A 379 13.25 -9.25 -5.93
C LEU A 379 14.71 -8.83 -5.71
N ASN A 380 15.52 -8.76 -6.76
CA ASN A 380 16.93 -8.39 -6.64
C ASN A 380 17.13 -6.90 -6.35
N GLY A 381 16.26 -6.05 -6.90
CA GLY A 381 16.28 -4.61 -6.65
C GLY A 381 15.90 -4.30 -5.20
N LEU A 382 14.78 -4.83 -4.73
CA LEU A 382 14.35 -4.68 -3.34
C LEU A 382 15.38 -5.26 -2.37
N LYS A 383 15.94 -6.43 -2.68
CA LYS A 383 17.06 -7.01 -1.92
C LYS A 383 18.20 -6.02 -1.76
N LYS A 384 18.68 -5.39 -2.84
CA LYS A 384 19.76 -4.39 -2.76
C LYS A 384 19.34 -3.15 -1.98
N VAL A 385 18.17 -2.59 -2.27
CA VAL A 385 17.63 -1.40 -1.57
C VAL A 385 17.56 -1.63 -0.06
N LEU A 386 17.09 -2.81 0.37
CA LEU A 386 16.96 -3.15 1.78
C LEU A 386 18.30 -3.51 2.43
N ARG A 387 19.29 -3.96 1.66
CA ARG A 387 20.58 -4.43 2.19
C ARG A 387 21.41 -3.32 2.80
N ASP A 388 21.55 -2.21 2.09
CA ASP A 388 22.44 -1.13 2.48
C ASP A 388 22.00 0.26 1.99
N LYS A 389 22.42 1.29 2.72
CA LYS A 389 22.07 2.69 2.47
C LYS A 389 22.58 3.19 1.12
N LYS A 390 23.73 2.71 0.62
CA LYS A 390 24.31 3.14 -0.67
C LYS A 390 23.48 2.62 -1.85
N SER A 391 22.99 1.40 -1.76
CA SER A 391 22.04 0.84 -2.73
C SER A 391 20.70 1.57 -2.69
N PHE A 392 20.21 1.94 -1.50
CA PHE A 392 19.03 2.81 -1.37
C PHE A 392 19.26 4.21 -1.94
N GLU A 393 20.42 4.81 -1.71
CA GLU A 393 20.81 6.09 -2.30
C GLU A 393 20.81 6.04 -3.82
N ARG A 394 21.31 4.95 -4.41
CA ARG A 394 21.28 4.76 -5.86
C ARG A 394 19.84 4.70 -6.40
N PHE A 395 18.94 4.01 -5.71
CA PHE A 395 17.51 4.01 -6.01
C PHE A 395 16.90 5.41 -5.92
N TYR A 396 17.20 6.13 -4.82
CA TYR A 396 16.75 7.50 -4.58
C TYR A 396 17.23 8.47 -5.66
N ASN A 397 18.52 8.40 -6.01
CA ASN A 397 19.14 9.27 -7.01
C ASN A 397 18.51 9.07 -8.40
N PHE A 398 18.10 7.86 -8.75
CA PHE A 398 17.35 7.67 -9.99
C PHE A 398 15.97 8.34 -9.94
N ILE A 399 15.27 8.30 -8.81
CA ILE A 399 13.93 8.90 -8.70
C ILE A 399 14.01 10.43 -8.74
N PHE A 400 14.93 11.04 -8.01
CA PHE A 400 14.91 12.49 -7.77
C PHE A 400 16.05 13.27 -8.44
N LYS A 401 17.18 12.65 -8.76
CA LYS A 401 18.38 13.34 -9.27
C LYS A 401 18.72 13.02 -10.73
N ARG A 402 17.86 12.31 -11.46
CA ARG A 402 18.10 11.94 -12.87
C ARG A 402 17.85 13.08 -13.87
N PHE A 403 17.58 14.30 -13.40
CA PHE A 403 17.11 15.41 -14.21
C PHE A 403 18.13 16.54 -14.23
N ASP A 404 18.06 17.36 -15.28
CA ASP A 404 18.86 18.58 -15.40
C ASP A 404 18.46 19.58 -14.31
N GLU A 405 19.39 19.95 -13.44
CA GLU A 405 19.15 20.91 -12.37
C GLU A 405 18.66 22.26 -12.88
N ASN A 406 19.06 22.67 -14.09
CA ASN A 406 18.60 23.93 -14.71
C ASN A 406 17.12 23.92 -15.07
N LYS A 407 16.50 22.74 -15.16
CA LYS A 407 15.05 22.58 -15.33
C LYS A 407 14.32 22.49 -13.98
N ILE A 408 15.04 22.23 -12.89
CA ILE A 408 14.49 22.11 -11.54
C ILE A 408 14.47 23.47 -10.84
N PHE A 409 15.54 24.26 -10.98
CA PHE A 409 15.63 25.59 -10.39
C PHE A 409 15.21 26.66 -11.38
N ASN A 410 14.16 27.41 -11.01
CA ASN A 410 13.78 28.61 -11.73
C ASN A 410 14.86 29.69 -11.48
N ASN A 411 15.38 30.29 -12.55
CA ASN A 411 16.32 31.41 -12.48
C ASN A 411 15.81 32.59 -13.32
N VAL A 412 16.40 33.77 -13.14
CA VAL A 412 15.96 35.03 -13.78
C VAL A 412 15.90 34.92 -15.33
N ASN A 413 16.66 33.99 -15.92
CA ASN A 413 16.74 33.76 -17.37
C ASN A 413 15.89 32.58 -17.88
N ASN A 414 15.26 31.79 -17.00
CA ASN A 414 14.65 30.49 -17.34
C ASN A 414 13.32 30.21 -16.61
N ILE A 415 12.69 31.23 -16.04
CA ILE A 415 11.33 31.12 -15.51
C ILE A 415 10.37 31.08 -16.70
N ILE A 416 9.36 30.20 -16.66
CA ILE A 416 8.34 29.95 -17.70
C ILE A 416 8.74 28.91 -18.76
N SER A 417 9.29 27.76 -18.36
CA SER A 417 9.16 26.56 -19.21
C SER A 417 7.71 26.05 -19.08
N LYS A 418 6.91 26.11 -20.15
CA LYS A 418 5.62 25.39 -20.24
C LYS A 418 5.79 23.87 -20.17
N ASP A 419 7.02 23.41 -20.34
CA ASP A 419 7.40 22.02 -20.41
C ASP A 419 7.89 21.53 -19.04
N GLY A 420 7.42 20.37 -18.63
CA GLY A 420 7.86 19.71 -17.40
C GLY A 420 9.27 19.12 -17.50
N THR A 421 9.80 18.76 -16.33
CA THR A 421 11.09 18.11 -16.11
C THR A 421 11.06 16.61 -16.39
N GLY A 422 9.88 15.98 -16.48
CA GLY A 422 9.73 14.54 -16.56
C GLY A 422 9.70 13.86 -15.18
N ASN A 423 9.41 14.62 -14.12
CA ASN A 423 9.25 14.16 -12.75
C ASN A 423 7.98 14.73 -12.15
N LEU A 424 7.00 13.87 -11.89
CA LEU A 424 5.71 14.27 -11.36
C LEU A 424 5.79 15.20 -10.12
N ILE A 425 6.68 14.92 -9.16
CA ILE A 425 6.79 15.69 -7.91
C ILE A 425 7.43 17.05 -8.17
N ILE A 426 8.55 17.08 -8.89
CA ILE A 426 9.25 18.33 -9.20
C ILE A 426 8.38 19.22 -10.10
N ASP A 427 7.65 18.63 -11.04
CA ASP A 427 6.79 19.37 -11.96
C ASP A 427 5.62 20.04 -11.24
N ILE A 428 5.03 19.35 -10.25
CA ILE A 428 4.03 19.97 -9.37
C ILE A 428 4.64 21.11 -8.56
N ILE A 429 5.84 20.93 -7.98
CA ILE A 429 6.51 21.98 -7.20
C ILE A 429 6.85 23.20 -8.08
N ASN A 430 7.41 22.98 -9.27
CA ASN A 430 7.76 24.03 -10.22
C ASN A 430 6.52 24.77 -10.73
N TRP A 431 5.43 24.04 -10.97
CA TRP A 431 4.17 24.62 -11.38
C TRP A 431 3.58 25.50 -10.26
N VAL A 432 3.53 25.01 -9.02
CA VAL A 432 3.11 25.82 -7.86
C VAL A 432 3.98 27.05 -7.73
N GLU A 433 5.30 26.89 -7.89
CA GLU A 433 6.24 28.00 -7.81
C GLU A 433 5.96 29.08 -8.85
N SER A 434 5.74 28.67 -10.09
CA SER A 434 5.38 29.56 -11.19
C SER A 434 4.07 30.32 -10.93
N LYS A 435 3.04 29.65 -10.38
CA LYS A 435 1.77 30.30 -10.06
C LYS A 435 1.88 31.31 -8.92
N PHE A 436 2.67 31.00 -7.89
CA PHE A 436 2.98 31.97 -6.84
C PHE A 436 3.74 33.18 -7.39
N SER A 437 4.75 32.96 -8.24
CA SER A 437 5.47 34.06 -8.90
C SER A 437 4.54 34.92 -9.78
N SER A 438 3.65 34.30 -10.55
CA SER A 438 2.65 35.02 -11.36
C SER A 438 1.69 35.85 -10.50
N PHE A 439 1.24 35.31 -9.35
CA PHE A 439 0.43 36.06 -8.40
C PHE A 439 1.19 37.27 -7.81
N ILE A 440 2.47 37.10 -7.47
CA ILE A 440 3.33 38.18 -6.97
C ILE A 440 3.50 39.28 -8.04
N SER A 441 3.80 38.92 -9.29
CA SER A 441 3.93 39.88 -10.40
C SER A 441 2.61 40.60 -10.70
N SER A 442 1.51 39.87 -10.58
CA SER A 442 0.15 40.41 -10.68
C SER A 442 -0.12 41.45 -9.59
N LEU A 443 0.29 41.16 -8.35
CA LEU A 443 0.22 42.09 -7.23
C LEU A 443 1.10 43.32 -7.44
N GLU A 444 2.30 43.17 -8.03
CA GLU A 444 3.14 44.31 -8.45
C GLU A 444 2.42 45.23 -9.44
N THR A 445 1.76 44.63 -10.43
CA THR A 445 1.03 45.37 -11.46
C THR A 445 -0.15 46.12 -10.85
N LEU A 446 -0.89 45.48 -9.94
CA LEU A 446 -1.97 46.11 -9.17
C LEU A 446 -1.46 47.26 -8.30
N ILE A 447 -0.30 47.10 -7.64
CA ILE A 447 0.34 48.18 -6.86
C ILE A 447 0.65 49.36 -7.79
N LYS A 448 1.36 49.12 -8.90
CA LYS A 448 1.71 50.19 -9.87
C LYS A 448 0.48 50.89 -10.42
N PHE A 449 -0.57 50.12 -10.75
CA PHE A 449 -1.84 50.69 -11.19
C PHE A 449 -2.48 51.56 -10.10
N ALA A 450 -2.54 51.09 -8.86
CA ALA A 450 -3.10 51.86 -7.77
C ALA A 450 -2.30 53.16 -7.52
N GLU A 451 -0.97 53.11 -7.63
CA GLU A 451 -0.11 54.30 -7.55
C GLU A 451 -0.39 55.31 -8.66
N LEU A 452 -0.51 54.84 -9.91
CA LEU A 452 -0.88 55.67 -11.06
C LEU A 452 -2.29 56.26 -10.91
N ALA A 453 -3.27 55.43 -10.49
CA ALA A 453 -4.66 55.81 -10.30
C ALA A 453 -4.84 56.86 -9.19
N ILE A 454 -4.01 56.85 -8.16
CA ILE A 454 -3.99 57.86 -7.10
C ILE A 454 -3.31 59.15 -7.57
N GLY A 455 -2.29 59.04 -8.43
CA GLY A 455 -1.58 60.17 -9.01
C GLY A 455 -2.35 60.91 -10.11
N ASP A 456 -3.30 60.25 -10.77
CA ASP A 456 -4.16 60.85 -11.81
C ASP A 456 -5.29 61.69 -11.20
N GLU A 457 -5.32 62.97 -11.55
CA GLU A 457 -6.27 63.93 -10.99
C GLU A 457 -7.74 63.62 -11.34
N ASN A 458 -8.00 63.03 -12.52
CA ASN A 458 -9.35 62.67 -12.95
C ASN A 458 -9.85 61.43 -12.23
N ILE A 459 -9.03 60.40 -12.09
CA ILE A 459 -9.37 59.18 -11.34
C ILE A 459 -9.56 59.52 -9.86
N ARG A 460 -8.66 60.33 -9.29
CA ARG A 460 -8.78 60.82 -7.93
C ARG A 460 -10.11 61.56 -7.70
N LYS A 461 -10.50 62.50 -8.58
CA LYS A 461 -11.81 63.19 -8.48
C LYS A 461 -13.00 62.22 -8.54
N ILE A 462 -12.92 61.15 -9.32
CA ILE A 462 -13.97 60.11 -9.38
C ILE A 462 -14.07 59.36 -8.05
N ILE A 463 -12.94 58.95 -7.48
CA ILE A 463 -12.88 58.26 -6.19
C ILE A 463 -13.38 59.21 -5.08
N GLU A 464 -12.93 60.47 -5.08
CA GLU A 464 -13.39 61.51 -4.15
C GLU A 464 -14.92 61.68 -4.23
N THR A 465 -15.49 61.76 -5.45
CA THR A 465 -16.95 61.86 -5.66
C THR A 465 -17.68 60.63 -5.13
N LYS A 466 -17.20 59.42 -5.42
CA LYS A 466 -17.79 58.17 -4.91
C LYS A 466 -17.73 58.07 -3.38
N ILE A 467 -16.61 58.49 -2.78
CA ILE A 467 -16.45 58.55 -1.33
C ILE A 467 -17.42 59.57 -0.75
N ILE A 468 -17.52 60.77 -1.34
CA ILE A 468 -18.51 61.78 -0.97
C ILE A 468 -19.92 61.20 -1.02
N ASP A 469 -20.30 60.56 -2.12
CA ASP A 469 -21.65 60.00 -2.31
C ASP A 469 -21.94 58.86 -1.32
N ALA A 470 -20.99 57.96 -1.11
CA ALA A 470 -21.13 56.86 -0.15
C ALA A 470 -21.25 57.39 1.29
N ILE A 471 -20.41 58.36 1.66
CA ILE A 471 -20.45 59.01 2.97
C ILE A 471 -21.78 59.76 3.13
N LYS A 472 -22.20 60.58 2.16
CA LYS A 472 -23.49 61.29 2.20
C LYS A 472 -24.67 60.32 2.31
N THR A 473 -24.67 59.23 1.55
CA THR A 473 -25.71 58.20 1.62
C THR A 473 -25.79 57.60 3.03
N LYS A 474 -24.64 57.21 3.61
CA LYS A 474 -24.58 56.66 4.97
C LYS A 474 -24.87 57.68 6.07
N LEU A 475 -24.48 58.93 5.90
CA LEU A 475 -24.79 60.01 6.83
C LEU A 475 -26.28 60.39 6.78
N ASN A 476 -26.93 60.30 5.62
CA ASN A 476 -28.38 60.52 5.49
C ASN A 476 -29.21 59.36 6.07
N GLU A 477 -28.65 58.15 6.15
CA GLU A 477 -29.26 57.04 6.91
C GLU A 477 -29.29 57.36 8.42
N LEU A 478 -28.44 58.26 8.92
CA LEU A 478 -28.45 58.78 10.29
C LEU A 478 -29.34 60.04 10.31
N ASN A 479 -30.38 60.09 11.16
CA ASN A 479 -31.33 61.23 11.18
C ASN A 479 -30.61 62.59 11.32
N GLN A 480 -31.09 63.63 10.61
CA GLN A 480 -30.49 64.97 10.57
C GLN A 480 -30.76 65.79 11.84
N SER A 481 -30.05 65.51 12.94
CA SER A 481 -30.26 66.23 14.22
C SER A 481 -29.69 67.66 14.25
N LEU A 482 -28.77 68.02 13.34
CA LEU A 482 -28.07 69.32 13.32
C LEU A 482 -28.02 70.04 11.96
N GLY A 483 -28.74 69.56 10.95
CA GLY A 483 -28.76 70.12 9.59
C GLY A 483 -28.19 69.16 8.53
N GLN A 484 -28.06 69.66 7.28
CA GLN A 484 -27.52 68.88 6.17
C GLN A 484 -26.01 68.65 6.34
N TRP A 485 -25.55 67.44 6.02
CA TRP A 485 -24.13 67.11 6.01
C TRP A 485 -23.45 67.68 4.76
N ASP A 486 -22.45 68.52 4.97
CA ASP A 486 -21.48 68.91 3.96
C ASP A 486 -20.33 67.89 3.93
N VAL A 487 -19.97 67.40 2.75
CA VAL A 487 -18.87 66.46 2.56
C VAL A 487 -18.10 66.92 1.33
N LYS A 488 -16.84 67.30 1.53
CA LYS A 488 -15.95 67.78 0.47
C LYS A 488 -14.54 67.27 0.67
N PHE A 489 -13.77 67.22 -0.41
CA PHE A 489 -12.33 67.03 -0.33
C PHE A 489 -11.62 68.38 -0.42
N THR A 490 -10.62 68.58 0.43
CA THR A 490 -9.68 69.70 0.33
C THR A 490 -8.58 69.37 -0.68
N ASN A 491 -7.87 70.39 -1.17
CA ASN A 491 -6.82 70.22 -2.19
C ASN A 491 -5.69 69.26 -1.75
N ASP A 492 -5.40 69.21 -0.44
CA ASP A 492 -4.44 68.28 0.17
C ASP A 492 -4.95 66.83 0.29
N GLY A 493 -6.18 66.54 -0.16
CA GLY A 493 -6.73 65.19 -0.19
C GLY A 493 -7.37 64.73 1.12
N THR A 494 -7.75 65.69 1.97
CA THR A 494 -8.47 65.46 3.22
C THR A 494 -9.98 65.52 2.95
N ALA A 495 -10.70 64.46 3.31
CA ALA A 495 -12.15 64.50 3.36
C ALA A 495 -12.59 65.29 4.59
N ASP A 496 -13.23 66.43 4.36
CA ASP A 496 -13.83 67.28 5.38
C ASP A 496 -15.35 67.06 5.36
N ILE A 497 -15.84 66.42 6.41
CA ILE A 497 -17.25 66.13 6.64
C ILE A 497 -17.70 67.03 7.77
N SER A 498 -18.74 67.82 7.56
CA SER A 498 -19.29 68.65 8.64
C SER A 498 -20.79 68.74 8.61
N SER A 499 -21.40 68.90 9.77
CA SER A 499 -22.83 69.16 9.94
C SER A 499 -23.01 70.00 11.20
N GLY A 500 -23.90 70.98 11.18
CA GLY A 500 -24.05 71.90 12.29
C GLY A 500 -24.80 73.18 11.98
N SER A 501 -25.17 73.88 13.04
CA SER A 501 -25.67 75.26 13.04
C SER A 501 -24.72 76.17 13.84
N PHE A 502 -25.05 77.45 13.99
CA PHE A 502 -24.28 78.38 14.82
C PHE A 502 -24.05 77.87 16.27
N TRP A 503 -24.97 77.05 16.80
CA TRP A 503 -24.96 76.60 18.19
C TRP A 503 -24.13 75.33 18.43
N ALA A 504 -24.04 74.43 17.44
CA ALA A 504 -23.31 73.17 17.55
C ALA A 504 -22.80 72.71 16.17
N LYS A 505 -21.55 72.28 16.09
CA LYS A 505 -20.90 71.82 14.85
C LYS A 505 -20.15 70.52 15.07
N ILE A 506 -20.32 69.57 14.15
CA ILE A 506 -19.53 68.36 14.00
C ILE A 506 -18.59 68.58 12.80
N SER A 507 -17.31 68.28 12.97
CA SER A 507 -16.31 68.26 11.88
C SER A 507 -15.48 66.99 11.98
N ILE A 508 -15.45 66.23 10.89
CA ILE A 508 -14.62 65.03 10.73
C ILE A 508 -13.67 65.31 9.58
N LYS A 509 -12.38 65.30 9.86
CA LYS A 509 -11.32 65.41 8.88
C LYS A 509 -10.62 64.06 8.78
N ALA A 510 -10.67 63.45 7.60
CA ALA A 510 -9.98 62.21 7.31
C ALA A 510 -9.00 62.39 6.16
N LYS A 511 -7.69 62.22 6.41
CA LYS A 511 -6.67 62.35 5.35
C LYS A 511 -6.63 61.07 4.53
N ILE A 512 -7.27 61.08 3.37
CA ILE A 512 -7.43 59.88 2.53
C ILE A 512 -6.31 59.78 1.50
N PHE A 513 -5.96 60.90 0.85
CA PHE A 513 -4.91 60.99 -0.17
C PHE A 513 -3.66 61.77 0.31
N GLY A 514 -2.61 61.79 -0.51
CA GLY A 514 -1.31 62.40 -0.20
C GLY A 514 -0.34 61.44 0.52
N ASN A 515 0.93 61.84 0.68
CA ASN A 515 1.99 60.96 1.19
C ASN A 515 1.70 60.37 2.59
N ASP A 516 1.05 61.15 3.45
CA ASP A 516 0.63 60.69 4.80
C ASP A 516 -0.82 60.19 4.85
N GLY A 517 -1.51 60.11 3.71
CA GLY A 517 -2.92 59.71 3.63
C GLY A 517 -3.14 58.21 3.79
N LEU A 518 -4.37 57.83 4.12
CA LEU A 518 -4.81 56.45 4.29
C LEU A 518 -4.40 55.53 3.13
N ILE A 519 -4.63 55.95 1.89
CA ILE A 519 -4.40 55.10 0.71
C ILE A 519 -2.89 54.86 0.50
N SER A 520 -2.06 55.89 0.64
CA SER A 520 -0.60 55.77 0.51
C SER A 520 -0.01 54.83 1.58
N LYS A 521 -0.52 54.90 2.81
CA LYS A 521 -0.11 53.98 3.89
C LYS A 521 -0.54 52.54 3.63
N LEU A 522 -1.77 52.32 3.14
CA LEU A 522 -2.24 51.01 2.73
C LEU A 522 -1.41 50.44 1.57
N LEU A 523 -1.03 51.25 0.58
CA LEU A 523 -0.15 50.83 -0.50
C LEU A 523 1.24 50.45 -0.01
N SER A 524 1.81 51.20 0.94
CA SER A 524 3.08 50.85 1.58
C SER A 524 2.99 49.49 2.28
N ILE A 525 1.90 49.22 3.01
CA ILE A 525 1.64 47.91 3.62
C ILE A 525 1.55 46.81 2.57
N ILE A 526 0.80 47.02 1.48
CA ILE A 526 0.65 46.02 0.40
C ILE A 526 2.00 45.73 -0.28
N LYS A 527 2.84 46.76 -0.50
CA LYS A 527 4.22 46.59 -1.00
C LYS A 527 5.07 45.74 -0.06
N LYS A 528 5.00 45.99 1.25
CA LYS A 528 5.74 45.20 2.24
C LYS A 528 5.22 43.76 2.34
N ILE A 529 3.91 43.55 2.17
CA ILE A 529 3.33 42.21 2.06
C ILE A 529 3.91 41.50 0.83
N LYS A 530 3.99 42.19 -0.31
CA LYS A 530 4.64 41.66 -1.53
C LYS A 530 6.07 41.21 -1.26
N GLU A 531 6.91 42.08 -0.70
CA GLU A 531 8.32 41.78 -0.38
C GLU A 531 8.43 40.57 0.54
N SER A 532 7.56 40.48 1.55
CA SER A 532 7.53 39.35 2.48
C SER A 532 7.15 38.04 1.80
N LEU A 533 6.13 38.08 0.94
CA LEU A 533 5.67 36.93 0.15
C LEU A 533 6.75 36.48 -0.84
N GLU A 534 7.39 37.40 -1.55
CA GLU A 534 8.49 37.13 -2.49
C GLU A 534 9.64 36.39 -1.81
N ASN A 535 10.13 36.91 -0.68
CA ASN A 535 11.23 36.29 0.03
C ASN A 535 10.85 34.91 0.60
N SER A 536 9.68 34.81 1.25
CA SER A 536 9.21 33.56 1.84
C SER A 536 9.04 32.48 0.77
N HIS A 537 8.42 32.84 -0.35
CA HIS A 537 8.21 31.97 -1.50
C HIS A 537 9.53 31.40 -2.02
N LYS A 538 10.47 32.29 -2.38
CA LYS A 538 11.77 31.90 -2.93
C LYS A 538 12.55 30.97 -1.99
N ASN A 539 12.63 31.31 -0.72
CA ASN A 539 13.49 30.58 0.22
C ASN A 539 12.86 29.27 0.69
N ILE A 540 11.53 29.21 0.88
CA ILE A 540 10.85 27.96 1.26
C ILE A 540 10.88 26.96 0.09
N ILE A 541 10.60 27.40 -1.14
CA ILE A 541 10.61 26.51 -2.31
C ILE A 541 12.02 26.02 -2.63
N SER A 542 13.03 26.90 -2.57
CA SER A 542 14.43 26.48 -2.73
C SER A 542 14.80 25.43 -1.69
N GLN A 543 14.46 25.67 -0.42
CA GLN A 543 14.74 24.73 0.66
C GLN A 543 14.09 23.35 0.42
N LEU A 544 12.83 23.33 -0.01
CA LEU A 544 12.13 22.07 -0.34
C LEU A 544 12.81 21.30 -1.48
N LYS A 545 13.22 22.01 -2.54
CA LYS A 545 13.94 21.41 -3.67
C LYS A 545 15.32 20.89 -3.26
N ASP A 546 16.06 21.67 -2.47
CA ASP A 546 17.37 21.28 -1.95
C ASP A 546 17.29 20.04 -1.06
N MET A 547 16.24 19.94 -0.22
CA MET A 547 15.96 18.75 0.59
C MET A 547 15.69 17.51 -0.29
N ILE A 548 14.91 17.63 -1.36
CA ILE A 548 14.63 16.53 -2.30
C ILE A 548 15.89 16.15 -3.09
N LEU A 549 16.72 17.11 -3.46
CA LEU A 549 17.96 16.87 -4.19
C LEU A 549 19.13 16.49 -3.28
N LEU A 550 18.93 16.38 -1.96
CA LEU A 550 19.97 16.12 -0.96
C LEU A 550 21.19 17.04 -1.16
N LYS A 551 20.96 18.33 -1.43
CA LYS A 551 22.03 19.33 -1.51
C LYS A 551 22.48 19.71 -0.09
N ASP A 552 23.75 20.07 0.07
CA ASP A 552 24.30 20.45 1.38
C ASP A 552 23.59 21.68 1.96
N ILE A 553 23.09 21.53 3.19
CA ILE A 553 22.54 22.53 4.12
C ILE A 553 21.92 23.77 3.45
N SER A 554 20.65 23.67 3.05
CA SER A 554 19.83 24.85 2.73
C SER A 554 19.48 25.60 4.02
N VAL A 555 20.12 26.75 4.25
CA VAL A 555 19.77 27.66 5.35
C VAL A 555 18.42 28.30 5.03
N LEU A 556 17.44 28.19 5.94
CA LEU A 556 16.18 28.90 5.78
C LEU A 556 16.40 30.35 6.19
N ASP A 557 16.41 31.24 5.20
CA ASP A 557 16.52 32.69 5.40
C ASP A 557 15.15 33.36 5.26
N LEU A 558 14.49 33.62 6.39
CA LEU A 558 13.27 34.42 6.42
C LEU A 558 13.53 35.86 6.90
N SER A 559 14.78 36.33 6.81
CA SER A 559 15.15 37.62 7.39
C SER A 559 14.42 38.80 6.76
N ILE A 560 14.35 38.84 5.43
CA ILE A 560 13.61 39.88 4.70
C ILE A 560 12.12 39.75 5.00
N ALA A 561 11.56 38.53 4.98
CA ALA A 561 10.15 38.31 5.27
C ALA A 561 9.77 38.77 6.69
N SER A 562 10.61 38.47 7.67
CA SER A 562 10.45 38.89 9.05
C SER A 562 10.53 40.41 9.22
N LYS A 563 11.55 41.04 8.59
CA LYS A 563 11.70 42.50 8.59
C LYS A 563 10.47 43.18 7.97
N SER A 564 10.01 42.71 6.81
CA SER A 564 8.81 43.25 6.17
C SER A 564 7.56 43.09 7.04
N ILE A 565 7.38 41.97 7.75
CA ILE A 565 6.25 41.78 8.69
C ILE A 565 6.38 42.72 9.89
N SER A 566 7.57 42.86 10.47
CA SER A 566 7.84 43.81 11.56
C SER A 566 7.51 45.25 11.14
N GLU A 567 7.96 45.65 9.95
CA GLU A 567 7.65 46.96 9.37
C GLU A 567 6.15 47.15 9.12
N ILE A 568 5.43 46.12 8.65
CA ILE A 568 3.96 46.17 8.52
C ILE A 568 3.29 46.39 9.87
N ILE A 569 3.71 45.67 10.90
CA ILE A 569 3.15 45.79 12.25
C ILE A 569 3.46 47.18 12.82
N GLU A 570 4.65 47.72 12.55
CA GLU A 570 5.04 49.06 12.95
C GLU A 570 4.22 50.13 12.22
N LEU A 571 4.05 50.01 10.90
CA LEU A 571 3.17 50.87 10.11
C LEU A 571 1.73 50.82 10.63
N PHE A 572 1.22 49.64 10.95
CA PHE A 572 -0.12 49.45 11.51
C PHE A 572 -0.25 50.06 12.92
N LYS A 573 0.73 49.84 13.80
CA LYS A 573 0.81 50.43 15.13
C LYS A 573 0.78 51.97 15.05
N ASN A 574 1.59 52.54 14.16
CA ASN A 574 1.66 53.98 13.93
C ASN A 574 0.36 54.51 13.32
N PHE A 575 -0.26 53.76 12.40
CA PHE A 575 -1.53 54.10 11.78
C PHE A 575 -2.67 54.22 12.81
N LEU A 576 -2.76 53.30 13.77
CA LEU A 576 -3.81 53.33 14.79
C LEU A 576 -3.73 54.56 15.71
N GLY A 577 -2.52 55.09 15.93
CA GLY A 577 -2.25 56.24 16.80
C GLY A 577 -2.10 57.59 16.08
N ASP A 578 -2.20 57.64 14.75
CA ASP A 578 -1.93 58.85 13.99
C ASP A 578 -3.07 59.87 14.07
N THR A 579 -2.76 61.03 14.66
CA THR A 579 -3.70 62.14 14.86
C THR A 579 -4.03 62.95 13.62
N LYS A 580 -3.30 62.74 12.53
CA LYS A 580 -3.52 63.41 11.24
C LYS A 580 -4.45 62.63 10.31
N ILE A 581 -4.67 61.33 10.55
CA ILE A 581 -5.48 60.47 9.67
C ILE A 581 -6.96 60.66 9.91
N LEU A 582 -7.36 60.77 11.17
CA LEU A 582 -8.75 60.94 11.57
C LEU A 582 -8.80 61.91 12.74
N ASN A 583 -9.44 63.04 12.52
CA ASN A 583 -9.78 63.99 13.56
C ASN A 583 -11.28 64.27 13.50
N LEU A 584 -12.00 63.84 14.54
CA LEU A 584 -13.39 64.21 14.73
C LEU A 584 -13.45 65.21 15.86
N SER A 585 -14.01 66.38 15.62
CA SER A 585 -14.28 67.38 16.65
C SER A 585 -15.75 67.77 16.67
N ILE A 586 -16.27 67.98 17.87
CA ILE A 586 -17.60 68.54 18.08
C ILE A 586 -17.42 69.79 18.92
N SER A 587 -17.98 70.91 18.46
CA SER A 587 -17.92 72.20 19.14
C SER A 587 -19.31 72.75 19.43
N PHE A 588 -19.44 73.43 20.57
CA PHE A 588 -20.62 74.20 20.98
C PHE A 588 -20.18 75.66 21.17
N LEU A 589 -20.89 76.62 20.58
CA LEU A 589 -20.57 78.06 20.72
C LEU A 589 -19.06 78.37 20.51
N LEU A 590 -18.46 77.80 19.45
CA LEU A 590 -17.02 77.90 19.10
C LEU A 590 -16.03 77.25 20.08
N ILE A 591 -16.47 76.67 21.19
CA ILE A 591 -15.61 75.94 22.14
C ILE A 591 -15.57 74.46 21.72
N PRO A 592 -14.38 73.85 21.55
CA PRO A 592 -14.28 72.41 21.31
C PRO A 592 -14.83 71.66 22.53
N ALA A 593 -15.98 71.01 22.37
CA ALA A 593 -16.58 70.20 23.43
C ALA A 593 -16.00 68.78 23.43
N PHE A 594 -15.49 68.31 22.29
CA PHE A 594 -15.02 66.94 22.11
C PHE A 594 -14.05 66.80 20.92
N SER A 595 -13.04 65.93 21.05
CA SER A 595 -12.18 65.48 19.94
C SER A 595 -11.83 63.98 20.02
N LEU A 596 -12.02 63.21 18.95
CA LEU A 596 -11.31 61.95 18.70
C LEU A 596 -10.14 62.23 17.80
N ASN A 597 -8.95 61.87 18.27
CA ASN A 597 -7.72 62.17 17.56
C ASN A 597 -7.03 60.89 17.08
N SER A 598 -7.61 59.70 17.22
CA SER A 598 -6.99 58.47 16.73
C SER A 598 -8.00 57.34 16.61
N ILE A 599 -7.62 56.27 15.91
CA ILE A 599 -8.43 55.06 15.80
C ILE A 599 -8.50 54.34 17.16
N TYR A 600 -7.47 54.47 17.99
CA TYR A 600 -7.54 53.99 19.37
C TYR A 600 -8.66 54.62 20.18
N ASP A 601 -8.87 55.94 20.02
CA ASP A 601 -9.94 56.65 20.74
C ASP A 601 -11.34 56.16 20.27
N LEU A 602 -11.48 55.67 19.03
CA LEU A 602 -12.70 55.00 18.55
C LEU A 602 -12.91 53.62 19.19
N LEU A 603 -11.86 52.84 19.41
CA LEU A 603 -11.95 51.50 20.00
C LEU A 603 -12.28 51.54 21.50
N GLU A 604 -11.86 52.61 22.17
CA GLU A 604 -12.18 52.87 23.58
C GLU A 604 -13.56 53.53 23.76
N LEU A 605 -14.10 54.17 22.70
CA LEU A 605 -15.37 54.90 22.69
C LEU A 605 -16.53 54.19 23.43
N PRO A 606 -16.77 52.87 23.26
CA PRO A 606 -17.88 52.19 23.94
C PRO A 606 -17.73 52.08 25.46
N TYR A 607 -16.54 52.34 26.01
CA TYR A 607 -16.18 52.09 27.41
C TYR A 607 -15.75 53.34 28.17
N VAL A 608 -15.65 54.49 27.48
CA VAL A 608 -15.44 55.77 28.15
C VAL A 608 -16.73 56.13 28.89
N GLU A 609 -16.72 55.98 30.21
CA GLU A 609 -17.74 56.56 31.07
C GLU A 609 -17.60 58.09 31.02
N SER A 610 -18.73 58.79 31.01
CA SER A 610 -18.87 60.24 31.00
C SER A 610 -18.77 60.93 29.63
N PHE A 611 -19.82 61.68 29.30
CA PHE A 611 -19.98 62.65 28.20
C PHE A 611 -19.90 62.12 26.76
N LEU A 612 -18.86 61.38 26.43
CA LEU A 612 -18.42 60.99 25.09
C LEU A 612 -19.44 60.14 24.31
N THR A 613 -19.84 59.02 24.92
CA THR A 613 -20.88 58.11 24.40
C THR A 613 -22.25 58.79 24.37
N ASN A 614 -22.53 59.69 25.31
CA ASN A 614 -23.80 60.43 25.38
C ASN A 614 -23.91 61.49 24.30
N VAL A 615 -22.83 62.20 23.97
CA VAL A 615 -22.78 63.19 22.88
C VAL A 615 -22.95 62.50 21.53
N VAL A 616 -22.25 61.37 21.31
CA VAL A 616 -22.38 60.59 20.08
C VAL A 616 -23.81 60.01 19.97
N LYS A 617 -24.36 59.40 21.04
CA LYS A 617 -25.76 58.94 21.11
C LYS A 617 -26.77 60.08 20.93
N PHE A 618 -26.50 61.28 21.41
CA PHE A 618 -27.36 62.44 21.20
C PHE A 618 -27.48 62.79 19.72
N PHE A 619 -26.38 62.71 18.95
CA PHE A 619 -26.36 63.08 17.55
C PHE A 619 -26.93 62.03 16.58
N ALA A 620 -26.71 60.73 16.81
CA ALA A 620 -27.26 59.70 15.92
C ALA A 620 -28.22 58.68 16.58
N LYS A 621 -28.73 59.03 17.78
CA LYS A 621 -29.84 58.37 18.49
C LYS A 621 -29.65 56.83 18.57
N ASP A 622 -30.73 56.09 18.38
CA ASP A 622 -30.85 54.64 18.38
C ASP A 622 -30.05 53.93 17.26
N LYS A 623 -29.62 54.65 16.22
CA LYS A 623 -28.86 54.09 15.09
C LYS A 623 -27.36 53.91 15.37
N ILE A 624 -26.83 54.52 16.43
CA ILE A 624 -25.43 54.30 16.87
C ILE A 624 -25.27 53.01 17.67
N GLU A 625 -26.28 52.60 18.43
CA GLU A 625 -26.22 51.44 19.32
C GLU A 625 -25.68 50.18 18.61
N PRO A 626 -26.15 49.81 17.39
CA PRO A 626 -25.63 48.64 16.67
C PRO A 626 -24.16 48.77 16.26
N THR A 627 -23.70 49.97 15.90
CA THR A 627 -22.31 50.23 15.47
C THR A 627 -21.38 50.29 16.68
N SER A 628 -21.79 50.94 17.76
CA SER A 628 -21.10 50.93 19.04
C SER A 628 -20.95 49.50 19.57
N ASN A 629 -21.98 48.66 19.46
CA ASN A 629 -21.91 47.24 19.82
C ASN A 629 -20.94 46.43 18.93
N LYS A 630 -20.81 46.78 17.64
CA LYS A 630 -19.80 46.16 16.76
C LYS A 630 -18.37 46.56 17.15
N ILE A 631 -18.14 47.82 17.51
CA ILE A 631 -16.84 48.31 18.00
C ILE A 631 -16.52 47.68 19.35
N LYS A 632 -17.50 47.64 20.26
CA LYS A 632 -17.42 46.98 21.56
C LYS A 632 -16.96 45.52 21.40
N LYS A 633 -17.56 44.79 20.46
CA LYS A 633 -17.15 43.41 20.13
C LYS A 633 -15.68 43.29 19.71
N ILE A 634 -15.09 44.30 19.07
CA ILE A 634 -13.66 44.27 18.69
C ILE A 634 -12.79 44.31 19.95
N SER A 635 -13.02 45.27 20.85
CA SER A 635 -12.25 45.41 22.10
C SER A 635 -12.50 44.23 23.05
N GLU A 636 -13.75 43.75 23.15
CA GLU A 636 -14.10 42.50 23.82
C GLU A 636 -13.33 41.31 23.23
N THR A 637 -13.21 41.21 21.89
CA THR A 637 -12.44 40.15 21.22
C THR A 637 -10.95 40.26 21.55
N LEU A 638 -10.39 41.48 21.54
CA LEU A 638 -8.99 41.70 21.90
C LEU A 638 -8.71 41.24 23.35
N LYS A 639 -9.61 41.56 24.29
CA LYS A 639 -9.50 41.09 25.69
C LYS A 639 -9.76 39.60 25.82
N GLU A 640 -10.77 39.07 25.15
CA GLU A 640 -11.15 37.66 25.16
C GLU A 640 -9.96 36.77 24.79
N TYR A 641 -9.16 37.19 23.81
CA TYR A 641 -7.95 36.48 23.38
C TYR A 641 -6.66 36.98 24.06
N LYS A 642 -6.80 37.90 25.02
CA LYS A 642 -5.73 38.53 25.83
C LYS A 642 -4.64 39.21 25.00
N PHE A 643 -5.02 39.88 23.93
CA PHE A 643 -4.19 40.93 23.31
C PHE A 643 -4.05 42.14 24.26
N ILE A 644 -5.09 42.37 25.07
CA ILE A 644 -5.20 43.37 26.13
C ILE A 644 -5.84 42.72 27.35
N ASN A 645 -5.72 43.35 28.52
CA ASN A 645 -6.35 42.96 29.77
C ASN A 645 -7.63 43.76 30.05
N ASN A 646 -7.71 45.01 29.60
CA ASN A 646 -8.85 45.89 29.83
C ASN A 646 -9.30 46.59 28.53
N GLU A 647 -10.60 46.53 28.20
CA GLU A 647 -11.19 47.17 27.03
C GLU A 647 -11.13 48.71 27.08
N GLN A 648 -10.94 49.30 28.27
CA GLN A 648 -10.74 50.74 28.47
C GLN A 648 -9.29 51.20 28.22
N LYS A 649 -8.34 50.26 28.06
CA LYS A 649 -6.91 50.54 27.90
C LYS A 649 -6.36 50.00 26.58
N VAL A 650 -7.22 49.89 25.55
CA VAL A 650 -6.86 49.35 24.23
C VAL A 650 -5.66 50.11 23.65
N LYS A 651 -5.64 51.44 23.79
CA LYS A 651 -4.58 52.31 23.29
C LYS A 651 -3.22 51.95 23.86
N SER A 652 -3.10 51.84 25.18
CA SER A 652 -1.82 51.53 25.82
C SER A 652 -1.44 50.06 25.65
N GLU A 653 -2.36 49.15 25.96
CA GLU A 653 -2.05 47.71 26.07
C GLU A 653 -1.86 47.06 24.69
N PHE A 654 -2.67 47.42 23.69
CA PHE A 654 -2.51 46.87 22.34
C PHE A 654 -1.27 47.44 21.65
N THR A 655 -0.95 48.72 21.86
CA THR A 655 0.29 49.33 21.34
C THR A 655 1.52 48.66 21.93
N GLU A 656 1.51 48.35 23.23
CA GLU A 656 2.58 47.60 23.90
C GLU A 656 2.70 46.18 23.33
N TYR A 657 1.57 45.48 23.16
CA TYR A 657 1.51 44.17 22.54
C TYR A 657 2.16 44.14 21.14
N LEU A 658 1.80 45.08 20.26
CA LEU A 658 2.38 45.17 18.91
C LEU A 658 3.90 45.41 18.97
N GLY A 659 4.37 46.21 19.94
CA GLY A 659 5.81 46.40 20.18
C GLY A 659 6.53 45.11 20.61
N LYS A 660 5.92 44.33 21.52
CA LYS A 660 6.45 43.01 21.91
C LYS A 660 6.48 42.05 20.73
N LEU A 661 5.45 42.05 19.88
CA LEU A 661 5.38 41.22 18.68
C LEU A 661 6.50 41.55 17.67
N ILE A 662 6.73 42.84 17.39
CA ILE A 662 7.85 43.29 16.52
C ILE A 662 9.19 42.77 17.07
N ASN A 663 9.43 42.91 18.37
CA ASN A 663 10.67 42.44 18.98
C ASN A 663 10.81 40.91 18.93
N HIS A 664 9.71 40.16 19.05
CA HIS A 664 9.73 38.71 18.90
C HIS A 664 10.06 38.27 17.47
N LEU A 665 9.57 38.99 16.45
CA LEU A 665 9.87 38.69 15.05
C LEU A 665 11.37 38.81 14.71
N LYS A 666 12.13 39.63 15.45
CA LYS A 666 13.60 39.70 15.30
C LYS A 666 14.31 38.36 15.48
N LEU A 667 13.71 37.40 16.20
CA LEU A 667 14.23 36.03 16.33
C LEU A 667 14.32 35.29 14.99
N TYR A 668 13.54 35.70 13.99
CA TYR A 668 13.50 35.14 12.64
C TYR A 668 14.34 35.92 11.63
N GLU A 669 15.02 37.01 12.06
CA GLU A 669 15.89 37.80 11.20
C GLU A 669 17.26 37.18 10.94
N LYS A 670 17.60 36.12 11.67
CA LYS A 670 18.83 35.36 11.44
C LYS A 670 18.52 34.09 10.64
N PRO A 671 19.28 33.81 9.56
CA PRO A 671 19.18 32.55 8.85
C PRO A 671 19.35 31.37 9.82
N LYS A 672 18.48 30.37 9.73
CA LYS A 672 18.56 29.18 10.59
C LYS A 672 18.83 27.93 9.78
N GLU A 673 19.83 27.16 10.22
CA GLU A 673 20.07 25.84 9.69
C GLU A 673 18.97 24.88 10.15
N ILE A 674 18.10 24.50 9.24
CA ILE A 674 17.19 23.37 9.45
C ILE A 674 17.85 22.15 8.80
N LYS A 675 18.77 21.50 9.51
CA LYS A 675 19.46 20.30 9.01
C LYS A 675 18.46 19.19 8.78
N PHE A 676 18.26 18.80 7.53
CA PHE A 676 17.37 17.71 7.15
C PHE A 676 18.05 16.82 6.12
N ASN A 677 18.10 15.51 6.39
CA ASN A 677 18.58 14.51 5.45
C ASN A 677 17.44 13.55 5.15
N LEU A 678 16.77 13.78 4.01
CA LEU A 678 15.61 13.00 3.59
C LEU A 678 15.96 11.52 3.41
N LEU A 679 17.19 11.23 2.96
CA LEU A 679 17.68 9.88 2.75
C LEU A 679 17.87 9.12 4.08
N ASP A 680 18.38 9.78 5.11
CA ASP A 680 18.44 9.20 6.47
C ASP A 680 17.05 8.97 7.05
N SER A 681 16.16 9.95 6.89
CA SER A 681 14.78 9.85 7.38
C SER A 681 13.99 8.73 6.69
N PHE A 682 14.23 8.46 5.40
CA PHE A 682 13.62 7.32 4.71
C PHE A 682 14.26 5.98 5.08
N TYR A 683 15.58 5.94 5.31
CA TYR A 683 16.27 4.68 5.54
C TYR A 683 16.14 4.18 6.99
N ASN A 684 16.38 5.05 7.98
CA ASN A 684 16.40 4.70 9.40
C ASN A 684 15.47 5.56 10.28
N GLY A 685 15.04 6.73 9.80
CA GLY A 685 14.26 7.69 10.58
C GLY A 685 12.75 7.60 10.34
N ASN A 686 12.08 8.74 10.53
CA ASN A 686 10.68 8.93 10.21
C ASN A 686 10.52 10.33 9.61
N VAL A 687 10.27 10.37 8.30
CA VAL A 687 10.19 11.60 7.52
C VAL A 687 9.20 12.60 8.10
N ILE A 688 8.08 12.12 8.63
CA ILE A 688 7.01 12.98 9.16
C ILE A 688 7.44 13.62 10.48
N SER A 689 8.01 12.83 11.40
CA SER A 689 8.53 13.42 12.64
C SER A 689 9.72 14.34 12.34
N ASP A 690 10.65 13.91 11.48
CA ASP A 690 11.89 14.62 11.24
C ASP A 690 11.67 15.97 10.53
N ILE A 691 10.76 16.04 9.56
CA ILE A 691 10.41 17.31 8.90
C ILE A 691 9.50 18.14 9.80
N ILE A 692 8.35 17.59 10.19
CA ILE A 692 7.27 18.40 10.77
C ILE A 692 7.62 18.86 12.19
N LEU A 693 8.31 18.05 13.01
CA LEU A 693 8.71 18.50 14.35
C LEU A 693 9.74 19.64 14.25
N LYS A 694 10.65 19.60 13.28
CA LYS A 694 11.62 20.69 13.06
C LYS A 694 10.93 21.98 12.65
N TRP A 695 9.93 21.91 11.77
CA TRP A 695 9.12 23.06 11.40
C TRP A 695 8.25 23.59 12.55
N ILE A 696 7.61 22.70 13.33
CA ILE A 696 6.84 23.11 14.53
C ILE A 696 7.75 23.79 15.54
N ASN A 697 8.94 23.24 15.79
CA ASN A 697 9.93 23.84 16.69
C ASN A 697 10.44 25.19 16.17
N PHE A 698 10.61 25.33 14.86
CA PHE A 698 10.99 26.59 14.24
C PHE A 698 9.90 27.66 14.36
N LEU A 699 8.62 27.31 14.15
CA LEU A 699 7.47 28.22 14.20
C LEU A 699 7.02 28.61 15.62
N LEU A 700 7.18 27.70 16.60
CA LEU A 700 6.77 27.90 17.99
C LEU A 700 8.00 28.01 18.90
N GLN A 701 8.86 28.99 18.62
CA GLN A 701 9.98 29.33 19.50
C GLN A 701 9.48 29.92 20.82
N ASP A 702 10.22 29.69 21.91
CA ASP A 702 9.88 30.14 23.26
C ASP A 702 8.48 29.70 23.73
N ALA A 703 8.12 28.46 23.42
CA ALA A 703 6.75 27.97 23.60
C ALA A 703 6.27 27.93 25.06
N GLU A 704 7.20 27.87 26.02
CA GLU A 704 6.91 27.84 27.46
C GLU A 704 6.71 29.24 28.06
N ASN A 705 7.09 30.30 27.33
CA ASN A 705 6.90 31.67 27.78
C ASN A 705 5.40 32.03 27.78
N LYS A 706 4.86 32.32 28.97
CA LYS A 706 3.46 32.75 29.17
C LYS A 706 3.16 34.11 28.55
N GLU A 707 4.19 34.92 28.33
CA GLU A 707 4.11 36.25 27.70
C GLU A 707 4.49 36.22 26.21
N ASN A 708 4.53 35.04 25.58
CA ASN A 708 4.87 34.94 24.16
C ASN A 708 3.89 35.77 23.30
N PRO A 709 4.36 36.73 22.49
CA PRO A 709 3.49 37.62 21.70
C PRO A 709 2.67 36.92 20.62
N LEU A 710 3.02 35.68 20.24
CA LEU A 710 2.21 34.86 19.34
C LEU A 710 0.99 34.23 20.04
N LEU A 711 0.98 34.15 21.37
CA LEU A 711 -0.06 33.47 22.13
C LEU A 711 -1.47 34.05 21.88
N PRO A 712 -1.71 35.38 21.91
CA PRO A 712 -3.02 35.95 21.57
C PRO A 712 -3.47 35.64 20.13
N ILE A 713 -2.55 35.66 19.16
CA ILE A 713 -2.82 35.32 17.75
C ILE A 713 -3.26 33.86 17.63
N ILE A 714 -2.53 32.95 18.29
CA ILE A 714 -2.84 31.53 18.25
C ILE A 714 -4.18 31.23 18.95
N ARG A 715 -4.50 31.91 20.06
CA ARG A 715 -5.82 31.79 20.70
C ARG A 715 -6.94 32.21 19.76
N LEU A 716 -6.78 33.31 19.02
CA LEU A 716 -7.75 33.82 18.06
C LEU A 716 -7.97 32.83 16.91
N ILE A 717 -6.91 32.36 16.27
CA ILE A 717 -6.99 31.44 15.12
C ILE A 717 -7.58 30.09 15.53
N THR A 718 -7.19 29.57 16.70
CA THR A 718 -7.68 28.28 17.19
C THR A 718 -9.00 28.37 17.94
N LYS A 719 -9.49 29.58 18.23
CA LYS A 719 -10.64 29.87 19.11
C LYS A 719 -10.50 29.28 20.52
N LYS A 720 -9.27 29.11 21.03
CA LYS A 720 -8.97 28.53 22.36
C LYS A 720 -8.60 29.61 23.37
N LYS A 721 -9.61 30.22 24.00
CA LYS A 721 -9.44 31.35 24.94
C LYS A 721 -8.53 31.05 26.14
N ASN A 722 -8.61 29.82 26.67
CA ASN A 722 -7.92 29.41 27.90
C ASN A 722 -6.48 28.91 27.70
N LEU A 723 -5.91 29.03 26.49
CA LEU A 723 -4.55 28.57 26.21
C LEU A 723 -3.54 29.40 27.02
N GLU A 724 -2.75 28.80 27.91
CA GLU A 724 -1.80 29.54 28.76
C GLU A 724 -0.40 29.66 28.16
N THR A 725 0.03 28.67 27.39
CA THR A 725 1.34 28.66 26.73
C THR A 725 1.21 28.11 25.32
N LEU A 726 2.17 28.43 24.44
CA LEU A 726 2.24 27.78 23.14
C LEU A 726 2.66 26.31 23.25
N ASN A 727 3.18 25.88 24.41
CA ASN A 727 3.55 24.50 24.67
C ASN A 727 2.35 23.56 24.58
N ASP A 728 1.14 24.00 24.95
CA ASP A 728 -0.06 23.16 24.84
C ASP A 728 -0.45 22.94 23.37
N ILE A 729 -0.32 23.98 22.52
CA ILE A 729 -0.51 23.86 21.07
C ILE A 729 0.60 23.02 20.44
N LYS A 730 1.84 23.24 20.87
CA LYS A 730 2.99 22.43 20.46
C LYS A 730 2.74 20.97 20.79
N LYS A 731 2.34 20.63 22.02
CA LYS A 731 1.98 19.27 22.44
C LYS A 731 0.80 18.71 21.66
N GLU A 732 -0.23 19.52 21.39
CA GLU A 732 -1.38 19.08 20.58
C GLU A 732 -0.98 18.80 19.13
N TRP A 733 -0.20 19.67 18.50
CA TRP A 733 0.30 19.49 17.15
C TRP A 733 1.26 18.32 17.08
N VAL A 734 2.22 18.23 18.01
CA VAL A 734 3.11 17.09 18.17
C VAL A 734 2.29 15.81 18.39
N SER A 735 1.22 15.83 19.18
CA SER A 735 0.35 14.66 19.40
C SER A 735 -0.44 14.29 18.14
N LYS A 736 -1.00 15.25 17.40
CA LYS A 736 -1.66 15.03 16.11
C LYS A 736 -0.69 14.46 15.08
N ILE A 737 0.49 15.07 14.96
CA ILE A 737 1.56 14.61 14.09
C ILE A 737 2.11 13.27 14.57
N THR A 738 2.21 13.02 15.86
CA THR A 738 2.62 11.72 16.42
C THR A 738 1.54 10.67 16.19
N ASN A 739 0.25 11.03 16.16
CA ASN A 739 -0.83 10.12 15.83
C ASN A 739 -0.88 9.82 14.34
N ILE A 740 -0.67 10.82 13.48
CA ILE A 740 -0.47 10.65 12.03
C ILE A 740 0.78 9.82 11.78
N SER A 741 1.87 10.16 12.47
CA SER A 741 3.15 9.47 12.45
C SER A 741 2.99 8.06 12.99
N LYS A 742 2.22 7.75 14.03
CA LYS A 742 1.93 6.38 14.51
C LYS A 742 1.04 5.60 13.53
N LYS A 743 0.09 6.27 12.87
CA LYS A 743 -0.63 5.69 11.74
C LYS A 743 0.35 5.36 10.60
N ILE A 744 1.41 6.14 10.47
CA ILE A 744 2.44 6.05 9.43
C ILE A 744 3.72 5.29 9.83
N GLU A 745 4.00 5.03 11.11
CA GLU A 745 5.06 4.15 11.63
C GLU A 745 4.73 2.70 11.26
N ASN A 746 3.48 2.47 10.90
CA ASN A 746 3.03 1.27 10.21
C ASN A 746 3.42 1.22 8.72
N PHE A 747 4.03 2.27 8.17
CA PHE A 747 4.85 2.31 6.95
C PHE A 747 6.30 2.38 7.44
N GLU A 748 6.86 1.21 7.60
CA GLU A 748 8.21 1.03 8.11
C GLU A 748 9.23 1.73 7.21
N ASN A 749 10.22 2.40 7.82
CA ASN A 749 11.41 2.83 7.09
C ASN A 749 12.15 1.61 6.53
N ILE A 750 13.08 1.83 5.60
CA ILE A 750 13.72 0.75 4.85
C ILE A 750 14.40 -0.27 5.78
N SER A 751 15.07 0.16 6.86
CA SER A 751 15.70 -0.76 7.81
C SER A 751 14.69 -1.57 8.65
N LYS A 752 13.56 -0.98 9.05
CA LYS A 752 12.49 -1.74 9.72
C LYS A 752 11.86 -2.78 8.79
N ILE A 753 11.62 -2.44 7.51
CA ILE A 753 11.14 -3.41 6.50
C ILE A 753 12.17 -4.54 6.36
N ARG A 754 13.45 -4.21 6.23
CA ARG A 754 14.55 -5.18 6.11
C ARG A 754 14.53 -6.20 7.24
N ASP A 755 14.28 -5.74 8.46
CA ASP A 755 14.38 -6.53 9.70
C ASP A 755 13.06 -7.17 10.14
N THR A 756 11.95 -6.86 9.47
CA THR A 756 10.66 -7.50 9.73
C THR A 756 10.79 -9.00 9.48
N LYS A 757 10.52 -9.78 10.54
CA LYS A 757 10.54 -11.24 10.50
C LYS A 757 9.24 -11.78 9.94
N ILE A 758 9.36 -12.75 9.05
CA ILE A 758 8.25 -13.52 8.56
C ILE A 758 7.94 -14.61 9.60
N ASP A 759 6.79 -14.48 10.23
CA ASP A 759 6.23 -15.51 11.11
C ASP A 759 5.13 -16.25 10.37
N ILE A 760 5.31 -17.53 10.08
CA ILE A 760 4.33 -18.47 9.53
C ILE A 760 3.87 -19.38 10.68
N PRO A 761 2.58 -19.78 10.81
CA PRO A 761 2.17 -20.62 11.93
C PRO A 761 2.98 -21.92 11.92
N LYS A 762 3.54 -22.30 13.08
CA LYS A 762 4.41 -23.48 13.20
C LYS A 762 3.68 -24.74 12.75
N GLU A 763 2.37 -24.80 12.97
CA GLU A 763 1.51 -25.89 12.54
C GLU A 763 1.46 -26.02 11.02
N LEU A 764 1.35 -24.91 10.28
CA LEU A 764 1.34 -24.88 8.82
C LEU A 764 2.70 -25.31 8.25
N LEU A 765 3.78 -24.77 8.81
CA LEU A 765 5.15 -25.17 8.45
C LEU A 765 5.40 -26.66 8.69
N LYS A 766 4.95 -27.18 9.84
CA LYS A 766 5.05 -28.60 10.18
C LYS A 766 4.23 -29.48 9.22
N HIS A 767 3.05 -29.02 8.81
CA HIS A 767 2.22 -29.74 7.82
C HIS A 767 2.84 -29.79 6.42
N PHE A 768 3.55 -28.73 6.01
CA PHE A 768 4.29 -28.73 4.75
C PHE A 768 5.71 -29.30 4.85
N GLY A 769 6.14 -29.71 6.05
CA GLY A 769 7.49 -30.23 6.29
C GLY A 769 8.59 -29.19 6.05
N ILE A 770 8.26 -27.91 6.25
CA ILE A 770 9.16 -26.76 6.04
C ILE A 770 9.72 -26.34 7.40
N GLU A 771 10.95 -26.75 7.69
CA GLU A 771 11.70 -26.23 8.84
C GLU A 771 12.48 -24.97 8.41
N ASN A 772 12.65 -24.01 9.33
CA ASN A 772 13.52 -22.81 9.19
C ASN A 772 13.04 -21.59 8.38
N ILE A 773 11.79 -21.50 7.90
CA ILE A 773 11.28 -20.21 7.36
C ILE A 773 10.87 -19.26 8.50
N ASN A 774 10.34 -19.81 9.60
CA ASN A 774 10.09 -19.01 10.80
C ASN A 774 11.39 -18.47 11.35
N SER A 775 11.48 -17.15 11.45
CA SER A 775 12.64 -16.33 11.87
C SER A 775 13.44 -15.64 10.77
N GLN A 776 13.19 -15.94 9.49
CA GLN A 776 13.83 -15.19 8.40
C GLN A 776 13.28 -13.77 8.33
N THR A 777 14.16 -12.79 8.14
CA THR A 777 13.75 -11.42 7.81
C THR A 777 13.30 -11.30 6.36
N ILE A 778 12.61 -10.22 5.99
CA ILE A 778 12.24 -9.93 4.60
C ILE A 778 13.50 -9.93 3.72
N LEU A 779 14.61 -9.33 4.17
CA LEU A 779 15.86 -9.33 3.41
C LEU A 779 16.37 -10.75 3.16
N GLN A 780 16.44 -11.59 4.20
CA GLN A 780 16.91 -12.98 4.07
C GLN A 780 16.02 -13.81 3.14
N THR A 781 14.71 -13.54 3.17
CA THR A 781 13.74 -14.18 2.28
C THR A 781 13.97 -13.75 0.83
N LEU A 782 14.15 -12.46 0.57
CA LEU A 782 14.45 -11.93 -0.76
C LEU A 782 15.83 -12.40 -1.27
N GLU A 783 16.82 -12.54 -0.40
CA GLU A 783 18.13 -13.12 -0.74
C GLU A 783 18.01 -14.57 -1.19
N THR A 784 17.24 -15.37 -0.45
CA THR A 784 16.98 -16.78 -0.75
C THR A 784 16.23 -16.92 -2.07
N ILE A 785 15.09 -16.23 -2.23
CA ILE A 785 14.26 -16.31 -3.44
C ILE A 785 14.99 -15.71 -4.65
N GLY A 786 15.63 -14.54 -4.48
CA GLY A 786 16.32 -13.84 -5.55
C GLY A 786 17.47 -14.66 -6.16
N LYS A 787 18.18 -15.46 -5.35
CA LYS A 787 19.21 -16.40 -5.86
C LYS A 787 18.61 -17.40 -6.84
N TYR A 788 17.47 -18.00 -6.49
CA TYR A 788 16.81 -19.00 -7.32
C TYR A 788 16.25 -18.44 -8.63
N PHE A 789 15.64 -17.25 -8.57
CA PHE A 789 15.17 -16.57 -9.78
C PHE A 789 16.33 -16.16 -10.70
N SER A 790 17.45 -15.73 -10.13
CA SER A 790 18.65 -15.38 -10.90
C SER A 790 19.27 -16.61 -11.58
N ASP A 791 19.41 -17.72 -10.85
CA ASP A 791 19.90 -19.01 -11.37
C ASP A 791 19.01 -19.58 -12.48
N TYR A 792 17.69 -19.41 -12.39
CA TYR A 792 16.76 -19.83 -13.44
C TYR A 792 16.86 -18.92 -14.67
N SER A 793 16.85 -17.60 -14.45
CA SER A 793 16.87 -16.61 -15.54
C SER A 793 18.17 -16.66 -16.34
N SER A 794 19.31 -16.97 -15.70
CA SER A 794 20.58 -17.15 -16.43
C SER A 794 20.57 -18.36 -17.37
N LYS A 795 19.86 -19.44 -17.00
CA LYS A 795 19.71 -20.65 -17.81
C LYS A 795 18.62 -20.50 -18.88
N TYR A 796 17.61 -19.67 -18.64
CA TYR A 796 16.49 -19.42 -19.54
C TYR A 796 16.29 -17.92 -19.80
N PRO A 797 17.24 -17.25 -20.46
CA PRO A 797 17.27 -15.78 -20.57
C PRO A 797 16.09 -15.19 -21.35
N ASN A 798 15.44 -15.99 -22.21
CA ASN A 798 14.29 -15.57 -23.01
C ASN A 798 12.94 -15.79 -22.30
N ARG A 799 12.93 -16.35 -21.08
CA ARG A 799 11.70 -16.60 -20.31
C ARG A 799 11.51 -15.48 -19.29
N ILE A 800 10.43 -14.71 -19.47
CA ILE A 800 10.05 -13.68 -18.52
C ILE A 800 9.21 -14.32 -17.43
N VAL A 801 9.63 -14.13 -16.18
CA VAL A 801 8.84 -14.51 -15.02
C VAL A 801 8.28 -13.23 -14.40
N GLY A 802 7.03 -12.94 -14.71
CA GLY A 802 6.39 -11.71 -14.24
C GLY A 802 4.97 -11.93 -13.73
N ILE A 803 4.43 -10.93 -13.02
CA ILE A 803 3.04 -10.93 -12.54
C ILE A 803 2.35 -9.68 -13.08
N SER A 804 1.20 -9.82 -13.74
CA SER A 804 0.40 -8.67 -14.13
C SER A 804 -0.05 -7.87 -12.90
N ILE A 805 0.14 -6.55 -12.90
CA ILE A 805 -0.26 -5.71 -11.76
C ILE A 805 -1.78 -5.73 -11.60
N SER A 806 -2.49 -5.67 -12.73
CA SER A 806 -3.96 -5.72 -12.78
C SER A 806 -4.54 -6.97 -12.12
N SER A 807 -3.80 -8.08 -12.17
CA SER A 807 -4.15 -9.32 -11.51
C SER A 807 -4.17 -9.20 -9.99
N ILE A 808 -3.22 -8.46 -9.40
CA ILE A 808 -3.20 -8.16 -7.96
C ILE A 808 -4.38 -7.26 -7.60
N GLY A 809 -4.63 -6.22 -8.40
CA GLY A 809 -5.78 -5.34 -8.21
C GLY A 809 -7.12 -6.08 -8.22
N ARG A 810 -7.32 -6.97 -9.20
CA ARG A 810 -8.51 -7.82 -9.33
C ARG A 810 -8.69 -8.76 -8.13
N ILE A 811 -7.62 -9.37 -7.62
CA ILE A 811 -7.68 -10.18 -6.39
C ILE A 811 -8.18 -9.34 -5.22
N LEU A 812 -7.57 -8.19 -4.98
CA LEU A 812 -7.95 -7.34 -3.85
C LEU A 812 -9.42 -6.87 -3.97
N THR A 813 -9.87 -6.52 -5.18
CA THR A 813 -11.26 -6.14 -5.43
C THR A 813 -12.22 -7.31 -5.19
N ALA A 814 -11.95 -8.50 -5.72
CA ALA A 814 -12.81 -9.66 -5.52
C ALA A 814 -12.90 -10.10 -4.05
N LEU A 815 -11.79 -10.04 -3.31
CA LEU A 815 -11.76 -10.32 -1.87
C LEU A 815 -12.67 -9.39 -1.06
N THR A 816 -12.98 -8.20 -1.60
CA THR A 816 -13.87 -7.21 -0.97
C THR A 816 -15.30 -7.26 -1.45
N THR A 817 -15.63 -8.17 -2.37
CA THR A 817 -17.01 -8.35 -2.82
C THR A 817 -17.86 -8.79 -1.64
N GLU A 818 -18.92 -8.04 -1.38
CA GLU A 818 -19.83 -8.35 -0.31
C GLU A 818 -20.96 -9.24 -0.82
N VAL A 819 -21.41 -10.15 0.02
CA VAL A 819 -22.48 -11.08 -0.28
C VAL A 819 -23.52 -11.09 0.83
N GLY A 820 -24.78 -11.15 0.42
CA GLY A 820 -25.91 -11.44 1.29
C GLY A 820 -26.50 -12.80 0.93
N VAL A 821 -27.00 -13.54 1.91
CA VAL A 821 -27.70 -14.81 1.69
C VAL A 821 -29.12 -14.65 2.23
N GLU A 822 -30.12 -14.98 1.41
CA GLU A 822 -31.53 -15.00 1.78
C GLU A 822 -31.93 -16.46 2.01
N TYR A 823 -32.54 -16.73 3.17
CA TYR A 823 -33.06 -18.06 3.52
C TYR A 823 -34.52 -18.19 3.12
N ARG A 824 -34.98 -19.43 3.00
CA ARG A 824 -36.40 -19.74 2.83
C ARG A 824 -37.26 -19.02 3.87
N SER A 825 -38.44 -18.59 3.44
CA SER A 825 -39.39 -17.90 4.31
C SER A 825 -39.70 -18.73 5.56
N GLY A 826 -39.65 -18.11 6.74
CA GLY A 826 -39.84 -18.74 8.05
C GLY A 826 -38.55 -19.30 8.69
N LEU A 827 -37.42 -19.31 7.97
CA LEU A 827 -36.12 -19.77 8.46
C LEU A 827 -35.06 -18.65 8.54
N GLU A 828 -35.46 -17.39 8.38
CA GLU A 828 -34.57 -16.23 8.29
C GLU A 828 -33.68 -16.07 9.53
N LYS A 829 -34.22 -16.37 10.71
CA LYS A 829 -33.50 -16.32 12.00
C LYS A 829 -32.35 -17.33 12.12
N TYR A 830 -32.30 -18.31 11.22
CA TYR A 830 -31.27 -19.35 11.16
C TYR A 830 -30.22 -19.12 10.08
N ASN A 831 -30.28 -17.97 9.40
CA ASN A 831 -29.29 -17.59 8.41
C ASN A 831 -27.91 -17.47 9.08
N PHE A 832 -26.90 -18.15 8.53
CA PHE A 832 -25.53 -18.13 9.08
C PHE A 832 -24.87 -16.75 9.02
N MET A 833 -25.46 -15.81 8.28
CA MET A 833 -25.03 -14.41 8.19
C MET A 833 -25.80 -13.48 9.15
N TYR A 834 -26.78 -14.01 9.89
CA TYR A 834 -27.65 -13.25 10.79
C TYR A 834 -26.95 -12.86 12.09
N HIS A 835 -27.16 -11.64 12.56
CA HIS A 835 -26.75 -11.18 13.90
C HIS A 835 -28.00 -10.76 14.70
N PRO A 836 -28.20 -11.25 15.95
CA PRO A 836 -29.46 -11.04 16.68
C PRO A 836 -29.78 -9.61 17.12
N SER A 837 -28.84 -8.66 17.02
CA SER A 837 -28.87 -7.45 17.86
C SER A 837 -28.77 -6.09 17.15
N SER A 838 -28.91 -5.95 15.83
CA SER A 838 -28.75 -4.62 15.22
C SER A 838 -29.48 -4.41 13.89
N GLN A 839 -29.88 -3.17 13.62
CA GLN A 839 -30.22 -2.61 12.29
C GLN A 839 -28.99 -2.57 11.35
N GLU A 840 -28.02 -3.48 11.50
CA GLU A 840 -26.78 -3.47 10.75
C GLU A 840 -26.86 -4.31 9.48
N ASP A 841 -26.00 -3.92 8.55
CA ASP A 841 -25.77 -4.55 7.27
C ASP A 841 -25.39 -6.05 7.38
N TYR A 842 -26.28 -6.92 6.88
CA TYR A 842 -26.12 -8.39 6.84
C TYR A 842 -25.14 -8.87 5.77
N ARG A 843 -24.59 -7.95 4.97
CA ARG A 843 -23.58 -8.26 3.96
C ARG A 843 -22.22 -8.48 4.63
N LYS A 844 -21.49 -9.51 4.20
CA LYS A 844 -20.06 -9.70 4.53
C LYS A 844 -19.27 -9.99 3.28
N THR A 845 -17.95 -9.84 3.35
CA THR A 845 -17.05 -10.26 2.27
C THR A 845 -17.20 -11.75 1.95
N ILE A 846 -16.97 -12.15 0.69
CA ILE A 846 -17.11 -13.54 0.22
C ILE A 846 -16.36 -14.53 1.14
N LEU A 847 -15.13 -14.20 1.56
CA LEU A 847 -14.36 -15.08 2.45
C LEU A 847 -15.01 -15.25 3.81
N LYS A 848 -15.58 -14.17 4.37
CA LYS A 848 -16.27 -14.21 5.65
C LYS A 848 -17.56 -15.02 5.57
N ALA A 849 -18.30 -14.89 4.48
CA ALA A 849 -19.46 -15.71 4.20
C ALA A 849 -19.11 -17.20 4.03
N LEU A 850 -18.04 -17.52 3.30
CA LEU A 850 -17.54 -18.89 3.14
C LEU A 850 -17.14 -19.49 4.49
N THR A 851 -16.46 -18.72 5.37
CA THR A 851 -16.08 -19.21 6.69
C THR A 851 -17.27 -19.50 7.60
N TYR A 852 -18.30 -18.65 7.58
CA TYR A 852 -19.52 -18.88 8.35
C TYR A 852 -20.37 -20.02 7.80
N GLY A 853 -20.36 -20.25 6.48
CA GLY A 853 -20.98 -21.43 5.89
C GLY A 853 -20.43 -22.75 6.47
N PHE A 854 -19.12 -22.82 6.76
CA PHE A 854 -18.51 -23.99 7.40
C PHE A 854 -18.94 -24.23 8.86
N ASP A 855 -19.59 -23.26 9.52
CA ASP A 855 -20.01 -23.35 10.92
C ASP A 855 -21.41 -23.96 11.12
N THR A 856 -22.16 -24.17 10.06
CA THR A 856 -23.54 -24.68 10.09
C THR A 856 -23.66 -26.18 10.42
N HIS A 857 -24.88 -26.62 10.80
CA HIS A 857 -25.10 -27.86 11.57
C HIS A 857 -25.46 -29.12 10.76
N ASP A 858 -25.62 -29.04 9.42
CA ASP A 858 -25.96 -30.21 8.58
C ASP A 858 -25.51 -30.04 7.12
N ASN A 859 -24.76 -31.02 6.59
CA ASN A 859 -24.15 -31.02 5.25
C ASN A 859 -24.55 -32.17 4.33
N SER A 860 -25.56 -32.95 4.70
CA SER A 860 -26.13 -33.92 3.77
C SER A 860 -26.67 -33.19 2.54
N SER A 861 -26.22 -33.62 1.35
CA SER A 861 -26.69 -33.06 0.08
C SER A 861 -28.13 -33.49 -0.19
N ASP A 862 -28.85 -32.71 -1.01
CA ASP A 862 -30.25 -32.95 -1.38
C ASP A 862 -30.37 -34.10 -2.40
N VAL A 863 -29.79 -35.26 -2.09
CA VAL A 863 -29.72 -36.38 -3.04
C VAL A 863 -31.08 -37.10 -3.14
N ASP A 864 -31.97 -36.94 -2.17
CA ASP A 864 -33.32 -37.54 -2.18
C ASP A 864 -34.41 -36.63 -1.56
N SER A 865 -35.67 -36.95 -1.80
CA SER A 865 -36.82 -36.18 -1.28
C SER A 865 -37.02 -36.29 0.23
N ALA A 866 -36.42 -37.31 0.88
CA ALA A 866 -36.55 -37.57 2.31
C ALA A 866 -35.60 -36.67 3.13
N SER A 867 -34.38 -36.46 2.64
CA SER A 867 -33.37 -35.55 3.21
C SER A 867 -33.83 -34.09 3.19
N ILE A 868 -34.57 -33.67 2.16
CA ILE A 868 -35.16 -32.31 2.09
C ILE A 868 -36.21 -32.10 3.20
N LYS A 869 -37.01 -33.12 3.52
CA LYS A 869 -38.08 -33.04 4.54
C LYS A 869 -37.56 -33.06 5.98
N ASN A 870 -36.43 -33.74 6.22
CA ASN A 870 -35.85 -33.92 7.56
C ASN A 870 -34.71 -32.93 7.87
N ARG A 871 -34.51 -31.92 7.02
CA ARG A 871 -33.41 -30.97 7.17
C ARG A 871 -33.63 -30.06 8.37
N LYS A 872 -32.60 -29.93 9.20
CA LYS A 872 -32.60 -28.98 10.33
C LYS A 872 -32.75 -27.54 9.84
N SER A 873 -33.44 -26.71 10.63
CA SER A 873 -33.66 -25.29 10.34
C SER A 873 -32.34 -24.50 10.20
N GLU A 874 -31.30 -24.90 10.94
CA GLU A 874 -29.95 -24.33 10.96
C GLU A 874 -29.06 -24.81 9.80
N SER A 875 -29.58 -25.62 8.87
CA SER A 875 -28.78 -26.10 7.74
C SER A 875 -28.43 -24.97 6.77
N TYR A 876 -27.18 -24.94 6.29
CA TYR A 876 -26.75 -24.00 5.25
C TYR A 876 -27.38 -24.26 3.88
N TYR A 877 -28.02 -25.42 3.66
CA TYR A 877 -28.79 -25.68 2.44
C TYR A 877 -30.17 -25.01 2.43
N ASN A 878 -30.57 -24.26 3.47
CA ASN A 878 -31.86 -23.56 3.55
C ASN A 878 -31.92 -22.19 2.85
N TRP A 879 -30.89 -21.82 2.09
CA TRP A 879 -30.89 -20.62 1.26
C TRP A 879 -31.84 -20.71 0.06
N ASP A 880 -32.33 -19.54 -0.37
CA ASP A 880 -33.13 -19.33 -1.59
C ASP A 880 -32.42 -18.41 -2.59
N LYS A 881 -31.78 -17.33 -2.11
CA LYS A 881 -31.04 -16.39 -2.97
C LYS A 881 -29.69 -16.02 -2.40
N ILE A 882 -28.74 -15.72 -3.28
CA ILE A 882 -27.45 -15.14 -2.94
C ILE A 882 -27.28 -13.84 -3.72
N HIS A 883 -27.03 -12.75 -3.00
CA HIS A 883 -26.88 -11.40 -3.55
C HIS A 883 -25.41 -11.01 -3.57
N PHE A 884 -24.85 -10.74 -4.75
CA PHE A 884 -23.48 -10.27 -4.94
C PHE A 884 -23.43 -8.75 -5.14
N TYR A 885 -22.77 -8.05 -4.22
CA TYR A 885 -22.55 -6.61 -4.28
C TYR A 885 -21.14 -6.35 -4.82
N ILE A 886 -21.05 -6.33 -6.14
CA ILE A 886 -19.80 -6.28 -6.88
C ILE A 886 -19.33 -4.82 -7.02
N ASN A 887 -18.03 -4.57 -6.87
CA ASN A 887 -17.40 -3.26 -7.06
C ASN A 887 -17.97 -2.10 -6.22
N GLY A 888 -18.67 -2.40 -5.13
CA GLY A 888 -19.35 -1.40 -4.30
C GLY A 888 -20.65 -0.87 -4.88
N SER A 889 -21.25 -1.58 -5.85
CA SER A 889 -22.60 -1.32 -6.36
C SER A 889 -23.64 -1.45 -5.24
N SER A 890 -24.60 -0.52 -5.20
CA SER A 890 -25.79 -0.64 -4.34
C SER A 890 -26.79 -1.67 -4.86
N GLN A 891 -26.70 -2.04 -6.14
CA GLN A 891 -27.50 -3.08 -6.78
C GLN A 891 -26.74 -4.41 -6.79
N ALA A 892 -27.37 -5.45 -6.26
CA ALA A 892 -26.78 -6.78 -6.22
C ALA A 892 -27.14 -7.62 -7.45
N VAL A 893 -26.16 -8.37 -7.96
CA VAL A 893 -26.45 -9.47 -8.87
C VAL A 893 -26.98 -10.64 -8.05
N THR A 894 -28.22 -11.05 -8.31
CA THR A 894 -28.90 -12.06 -7.49
C THR A 894 -28.92 -13.41 -8.20
N LEU A 895 -28.34 -14.41 -7.54
CA LEU A 895 -28.44 -15.81 -7.95
C LEU A 895 -29.60 -16.45 -7.19
N ASP A 896 -30.59 -16.92 -7.95
CA ASP A 896 -31.79 -17.55 -7.43
C ASP A 896 -31.68 -19.07 -7.57
N ARG A 897 -31.91 -19.78 -6.46
CA ARG A 897 -31.87 -21.24 -6.41
C ARG A 897 -32.86 -21.90 -7.38
N THR A 898 -34.00 -21.29 -7.65
CA THR A 898 -35.03 -21.82 -8.57
C THR A 898 -34.56 -21.87 -10.03
N LYS A 899 -33.52 -21.10 -10.38
CA LYS A 899 -32.94 -21.07 -11.73
C LYS A 899 -31.82 -22.10 -11.94
N LEU A 900 -31.49 -22.91 -10.92
CA LEU A 900 -30.52 -24.00 -11.05
C LEU A 900 -31.14 -25.14 -11.86
N LYS A 901 -30.41 -25.69 -12.85
CA LYS A 901 -30.79 -26.97 -13.49
C LYS A 901 -30.90 -28.03 -12.39
N GLY A 902 -31.82 -28.99 -12.54
CA GLY A 902 -32.23 -30.00 -11.52
C GLY A 902 -31.16 -30.95 -10.98
N ASP A 903 -29.88 -30.59 -11.05
CA ASP A 903 -28.75 -31.22 -10.38
C ASP A 903 -28.75 -30.75 -8.90
N SER A 904 -29.23 -31.61 -8.00
CA SER A 904 -29.42 -31.30 -6.57
C SER A 904 -28.12 -31.20 -5.76
N SER A 905 -26.96 -31.18 -6.44
CA SER A 905 -25.62 -31.09 -5.85
C SER A 905 -25.12 -29.66 -5.59
N TYR A 906 -25.88 -28.60 -5.91
CA TYR A 906 -25.42 -27.22 -5.77
C TYR A 906 -25.46 -26.74 -4.30
N SER A 907 -24.29 -26.58 -3.69
CA SER A 907 -24.16 -25.94 -2.38
C SER A 907 -23.97 -24.42 -2.48
N PRO A 908 -24.36 -23.63 -1.46
CA PRO A 908 -24.05 -22.20 -1.37
C PRO A 908 -22.59 -21.87 -1.65
N LEU A 909 -21.66 -22.74 -1.25
CA LEU A 909 -20.22 -22.54 -1.42
C LEU A 909 -19.80 -22.50 -2.90
N HIS A 910 -20.48 -23.27 -3.77
CA HIS A 910 -20.27 -23.22 -5.23
C HIS A 910 -20.70 -21.86 -5.79
N MET A 911 -21.84 -21.36 -5.32
CA MET A 911 -22.41 -20.09 -5.74
C MET A 911 -21.63 -18.91 -5.19
N LEU A 912 -21.15 -18.98 -3.93
CA LEU A 912 -20.32 -17.95 -3.27
C LEU A 912 -18.97 -17.73 -3.97
N LEU A 913 -18.47 -18.73 -4.69
CA LEU A 913 -17.33 -18.57 -5.60
C LEU A 913 -17.70 -17.96 -6.96
N GLY A 914 -18.97 -17.65 -7.17
CA GLY A 914 -19.50 -17.07 -8.39
C GLY A 914 -19.43 -18.03 -9.58
N ILE A 915 -19.62 -19.32 -9.37
CA ILE A 915 -19.83 -20.27 -10.49
C ILE A 915 -21.26 -20.09 -10.98
N ASN A 916 -21.46 -19.88 -12.28
CA ASN A 916 -22.81 -19.74 -12.82
C ASN A 916 -23.61 -21.05 -12.69
N PRO A 917 -24.95 -20.97 -12.59
CA PRO A 917 -25.87 -22.12 -12.51
C PRO A 917 -25.70 -23.24 -13.54
N ASP A 918 -25.06 -22.95 -14.67
CA ASP A 918 -24.83 -23.89 -15.76
C ASP A 918 -23.42 -24.52 -15.72
N LYS A 919 -22.57 -24.17 -14.74
CA LYS A 919 -21.17 -24.59 -14.61
C LYS A 919 -20.28 -24.25 -15.82
N THR A 920 -20.73 -23.39 -16.74
CA THR A 920 -19.95 -23.07 -17.96
C THR A 920 -19.04 -21.86 -17.79
N SER A 921 -19.36 -20.98 -16.83
CA SER A 921 -18.72 -19.68 -16.68
C SER A 921 -18.77 -19.21 -15.22
N TYR A 922 -18.02 -18.14 -14.92
CA TYR A 922 -18.09 -17.47 -13.64
C TYR A 922 -18.88 -16.17 -13.76
N LEU A 923 -19.58 -15.79 -12.70
CA LEU A 923 -20.12 -14.45 -12.48
C LEU A 923 -18.99 -13.43 -12.54
N LYS A 924 -19.07 -12.43 -13.43
CA LYS A 924 -18.02 -11.40 -13.58
C LYS A 924 -17.62 -10.81 -12.23
N ASP A 925 -16.33 -10.56 -12.05
CA ASP A 925 -15.69 -9.99 -10.85
C ASP A 925 -15.87 -10.78 -9.53
N SER A 926 -16.51 -11.95 -9.55
CA SER A 926 -16.53 -12.87 -8.42
C SER A 926 -15.14 -13.46 -8.12
N LEU A 927 -14.99 -14.09 -6.95
CA LEU A 927 -13.74 -14.75 -6.59
C LEU A 927 -13.34 -15.83 -7.61
N GLY A 928 -14.29 -16.62 -8.12
CA GLY A 928 -14.05 -17.62 -9.16
C GLY A 928 -13.67 -16.99 -10.50
N TYR A 929 -14.29 -15.89 -10.90
CA TYR A 929 -13.92 -15.16 -12.12
C TYR A 929 -12.50 -14.58 -12.05
N VAL A 930 -12.11 -14.07 -10.89
CA VAL A 930 -10.74 -13.56 -10.68
C VAL A 930 -9.73 -14.70 -10.64
N LEU A 931 -10.02 -15.82 -9.97
CA LEU A 931 -9.19 -17.01 -10.04
C LEU A 931 -9.08 -17.51 -11.50
N GLY A 932 -10.17 -17.48 -12.25
CA GLY A 932 -10.19 -17.78 -13.68
C GLY A 932 -9.30 -16.84 -14.49
N THR A 933 -9.32 -15.54 -14.17
CA THR A 933 -8.47 -14.51 -14.79
C THR A 933 -6.98 -14.70 -14.46
N LEU A 934 -6.64 -15.34 -13.35
CA LEU A 934 -5.26 -15.52 -12.91
C LEU A 934 -4.63 -16.83 -13.38
N PHE A 935 -5.43 -17.89 -13.43
CA PHE A 935 -4.94 -19.25 -13.58
C PHE A 935 -5.50 -19.95 -14.83
N GLY A 936 -6.28 -19.22 -15.64
CA GLY A 936 -6.98 -19.74 -16.81
C GLY A 936 -8.38 -20.26 -16.46
N GLY A 937 -9.14 -20.72 -17.44
CA GLY A 937 -10.49 -21.26 -17.20
C GLY A 937 -11.63 -20.26 -17.39
N LEU A 938 -11.34 -19.07 -17.93
CA LEU A 938 -12.37 -18.25 -18.57
C LEU A 938 -12.74 -18.84 -19.94
N SER A 939 -13.97 -18.61 -20.36
CA SER A 939 -14.43 -18.97 -21.71
C SER A 939 -13.71 -18.12 -22.78
N ALA A 940 -13.50 -18.65 -23.99
CA ALA A 940 -12.86 -17.91 -25.08
C ALA A 940 -13.60 -16.62 -25.48
N SER A 941 -14.90 -16.56 -25.22
CA SER A 941 -15.76 -15.39 -25.40
C SER A 941 -15.59 -14.32 -24.31
N ASP A 942 -14.83 -14.57 -23.25
CA ASP A 942 -14.66 -13.63 -22.15
C ASP A 942 -13.63 -12.54 -22.47
N GLU A 943 -13.92 -11.30 -22.07
CA GLU A 943 -13.04 -10.14 -22.31
C GLU A 943 -11.65 -10.28 -21.67
N ASN A 944 -11.54 -11.03 -20.57
CA ASN A 944 -10.27 -11.27 -19.88
C ASN A 944 -9.63 -12.62 -20.25
N TYR A 945 -10.15 -13.33 -21.26
CA TYR A 945 -9.62 -14.64 -21.67
C TYR A 945 -8.12 -14.60 -22.00
N ASN A 946 -7.68 -13.68 -22.85
CA ASN A 946 -6.27 -13.57 -23.23
C ASN A 946 -5.37 -13.25 -22.03
N LEU A 947 -5.80 -12.33 -21.16
CA LEU A 947 -5.12 -12.03 -19.91
C LEU A 947 -5.03 -13.28 -19.01
N SER A 948 -6.07 -14.12 -18.99
CA SER A 948 -6.07 -15.37 -18.23
C SER A 948 -5.07 -16.40 -18.73
N ILE A 949 -4.90 -16.52 -20.04
CA ILE A 949 -3.90 -17.41 -20.65
C ILE A 949 -2.49 -16.89 -20.38
N GLU A 950 -2.29 -15.57 -20.45
CA GLU A 950 -1.00 -14.95 -20.12
C GLU A 950 -0.64 -15.14 -18.64
N ASN A 951 -1.56 -14.86 -17.72
CA ASN A 951 -1.33 -15.05 -16.28
C ASN A 951 -1.10 -16.51 -15.92
N LYS A 952 -1.84 -17.43 -16.54
CA LYS A 952 -1.62 -18.88 -16.40
C LYS A 952 -0.20 -19.26 -16.82
N THR A 953 0.27 -18.75 -17.96
CA THR A 953 1.63 -18.99 -18.45
C THR A 953 2.68 -18.44 -17.49
N ASP A 954 2.44 -17.27 -16.91
CA ASP A 954 3.30 -16.65 -15.91
C ASP A 954 3.34 -17.45 -14.60
N ALA A 955 2.18 -17.90 -14.09
CA ALA A 955 2.08 -18.74 -12.89
C ALA A 955 2.80 -20.09 -13.08
N ILE A 956 2.64 -20.72 -14.25
CA ILE A 956 3.39 -21.92 -14.63
C ILE A 956 4.89 -21.61 -14.70
N SER A 957 5.29 -20.44 -15.18
CA SER A 957 6.70 -20.03 -15.21
C SER A 957 7.29 -19.89 -13.81
N ILE A 958 6.55 -19.36 -12.84
CA ILE A 958 6.95 -19.35 -11.42
C ILE A 958 7.08 -20.77 -10.87
N LEU A 959 6.13 -21.65 -11.15
CA LEU A 959 6.22 -23.08 -10.77
C LEU A 959 7.42 -23.77 -11.44
N ASN A 960 7.79 -23.37 -12.65
CA ASN A 960 8.98 -23.89 -13.33
C ASN A 960 10.27 -23.46 -12.63
N VAL A 961 10.36 -22.22 -12.11
CA VAL A 961 11.48 -21.81 -11.25
C VAL A 961 11.56 -22.71 -10.03
N PHE A 962 10.43 -22.94 -9.37
CA PHE A 962 10.37 -23.78 -8.17
C PHE A 962 10.73 -25.25 -8.47
N ASN A 963 10.19 -25.83 -9.55
CA ASN A 963 10.53 -27.16 -10.04
C ASN A 963 12.01 -27.29 -10.37
N TYR A 964 12.61 -26.28 -11.02
CA TYR A 964 14.03 -26.26 -11.34
C TYR A 964 14.91 -26.29 -10.08
N VAL A 965 14.55 -25.50 -9.07
CA VAL A 965 15.27 -25.47 -7.79
C VAL A 965 15.17 -26.79 -7.07
N LEU A 966 13.95 -27.34 -6.97
CA LEU A 966 13.72 -28.62 -6.32
C LEU A 966 14.43 -29.76 -7.04
N ASP A 967 14.40 -29.81 -8.38
CA ASP A 967 15.12 -30.82 -9.18
C ASP A 967 16.64 -30.71 -9.01
N LYS A 968 17.19 -29.49 -8.98
CA LYS A 968 18.62 -29.25 -8.72
C LYS A 968 19.01 -29.74 -7.33
N LYS A 969 18.20 -29.44 -6.31
CA LYS A 969 18.46 -29.86 -4.92
C LYS A 969 18.27 -31.36 -4.72
N ASP A 970 17.26 -31.95 -5.35
CA ASP A 970 17.04 -33.39 -5.37
C ASP A 970 18.25 -34.13 -5.96
N LYS A 971 18.78 -33.67 -7.11
CA LYS A 971 19.99 -34.23 -7.71
C LYS A 971 21.23 -34.09 -6.81
N GLU A 972 21.40 -32.95 -6.15
CA GLU A 972 22.52 -32.72 -5.23
C GLU A 972 22.47 -33.69 -4.04
N LEU A 973 21.31 -33.85 -3.40
CA LEU A 973 21.12 -34.74 -2.26
C LEU A 973 21.22 -36.22 -2.66
N LYS A 974 20.63 -36.60 -3.80
CA LYS A 974 20.72 -37.96 -4.35
C LYS A 974 22.16 -38.34 -4.71
N ASN A 975 22.96 -37.40 -5.21
CA ASN A 975 24.40 -37.61 -5.46
C ASN A 975 25.19 -37.79 -4.15
N GLN A 976 24.88 -37.01 -3.11
CA GLN A 976 25.50 -37.19 -1.78
C GLN A 976 25.13 -38.54 -1.17
N GLU A 977 23.86 -38.94 -1.24
CA GLU A 977 23.41 -40.27 -0.81
C GLU A 977 24.08 -41.38 -1.62
N GLU A 978 24.25 -41.21 -2.93
CA GLU A 978 24.92 -42.18 -3.80
C GLU A 978 26.41 -42.33 -3.46
N GLN A 979 27.12 -41.25 -3.15
CA GLN A 979 28.51 -41.30 -2.71
C GLN A 979 28.70 -42.05 -1.39
N ILE A 980 27.76 -41.90 -0.45
CA ILE A 980 27.78 -42.61 0.84
C ILE A 980 27.36 -44.07 0.64
N ALA A 981 26.28 -44.32 -0.11
CA ALA A 981 25.76 -45.65 -0.37
C ALA A 981 26.80 -46.54 -1.06
N THR A 982 27.48 -46.05 -2.11
CA THR A 982 28.45 -46.83 -2.89
C THR A 982 29.59 -47.40 -2.02
N LYS A 983 29.96 -46.73 -0.93
CA LYS A 983 30.99 -47.22 0.01
C LYS A 983 30.54 -48.44 0.83
N TYR A 984 29.26 -48.51 1.18
CA TYR A 984 28.72 -49.47 2.15
C TYR A 984 27.67 -50.41 1.57
N TYR A 985 27.36 -50.30 0.29
CA TYR A 985 26.32 -51.05 -0.42
C TYR A 985 26.86 -52.00 -1.52
N ASP A 986 28.17 -51.98 -1.76
CA ASP A 986 28.83 -52.89 -2.71
C ASP A 986 28.64 -54.38 -2.33
N LYS A 987 28.62 -55.29 -3.30
CA LYS A 987 28.49 -56.75 -3.08
C LYS A 987 29.56 -57.27 -2.12
N SER A 988 30.76 -56.67 -2.14
CA SER A 988 31.85 -57.03 -1.24
C SER A 988 31.66 -56.51 0.20
N ALA A 989 30.64 -55.70 0.46
CA ALA A 989 30.37 -55.10 1.77
C ALA A 989 29.47 -55.97 2.66
N TRP A 990 28.85 -57.03 2.11
CA TRP A 990 27.89 -57.89 2.81
C TRP A 990 28.04 -59.36 2.44
N SER A 991 27.72 -60.25 3.36
CA SER A 991 27.57 -61.68 3.09
C SER A 991 26.33 -62.24 3.79
N THR A 992 25.81 -63.34 3.26
CA THR A 992 24.62 -64.01 3.82
C THR A 992 24.91 -65.46 4.12
N LYS A 993 24.42 -65.97 5.25
CA LYS A 993 24.51 -67.37 5.65
C LYS A 993 23.13 -67.89 6.05
N ILE A 994 22.62 -68.92 5.37
CA ILE A 994 21.33 -69.53 5.73
C ILE A 994 21.49 -70.27 7.06
N LEU A 995 20.58 -70.04 8.01
CA LEU A 995 20.57 -70.68 9.33
C LEU A 995 19.57 -71.83 9.37
N SER A 996 18.34 -71.60 8.87
CA SER A 996 17.30 -72.62 8.76
C SER A 996 16.31 -72.26 7.65
N SER A 997 15.67 -73.26 7.05
CA SER A 997 14.65 -73.04 6.02
C SER A 997 13.65 -74.19 5.97
N ASN A 998 12.37 -73.86 5.88
CA ASN A 998 11.27 -74.79 5.60
C ASN A 998 10.24 -74.13 4.66
N GLU A 999 9.12 -74.80 4.37
CA GLU A 999 8.13 -74.33 3.39
C GLU A 999 7.41 -73.03 3.76
N ASN A 1000 7.41 -72.66 5.05
CA ASN A 1000 6.67 -71.51 5.59
C ASN A 1000 7.58 -70.44 6.20
N GLU A 1001 8.86 -70.75 6.42
CA GLU A 1001 9.81 -69.92 7.16
C GLU A 1001 11.25 -70.09 6.65
N ILE A 1002 11.96 -68.97 6.48
CA ILE A 1002 13.39 -68.94 6.19
C ILE A 1002 14.07 -68.03 7.21
N THR A 1003 15.11 -68.51 7.87
CA THR A 1003 15.96 -67.72 8.76
C THR A 1003 17.39 -67.71 8.24
N TYR A 1004 17.96 -66.52 8.08
CA TYR A 1004 19.34 -66.35 7.62
C TYR A 1004 20.05 -65.24 8.37
N GLU A 1005 21.36 -65.32 8.39
CA GLU A 1005 22.24 -64.29 8.93
C GLU A 1005 22.76 -63.40 7.80
N LEU A 1006 22.63 -62.08 7.98
CA LEU A 1006 23.21 -61.03 7.15
C LEU A 1006 24.40 -60.43 7.90
N ILE A 1007 25.59 -60.50 7.30
CA ILE A 1007 26.85 -60.06 7.89
C ILE A 1007 27.38 -58.86 7.11
N ARG A 1008 27.70 -57.78 7.82
CA ARG A 1008 28.33 -56.57 7.30
C ARG A 1008 29.85 -56.70 7.35
N LEU A 1009 30.50 -56.58 6.20
CA LEU A 1009 31.94 -56.71 6.02
C LEU A 1009 32.68 -55.34 6.00
N LYS A 1010 32.00 -54.26 5.58
CA LYS A 1010 32.52 -52.87 5.65
C LYS A 1010 31.75 -52.06 6.70
N ILE A 1011 32.44 -51.50 7.70
CA ILE A 1011 31.82 -50.80 8.84
C ILE A 1011 31.99 -49.28 8.68
N SER A 1012 30.90 -48.52 8.87
CA SER A 1012 30.93 -47.04 8.94
C SER A 1012 31.38 -46.56 10.31
N ASP A 1013 31.98 -45.36 10.35
CA ASP A 1013 32.47 -44.74 11.58
C ASP A 1013 31.39 -44.09 12.46
N THR A 1014 30.14 -44.05 12.00
CA THR A 1014 29.03 -43.48 12.76
C THR A 1014 28.81 -44.20 14.10
N LYS A 1015 28.34 -43.44 15.10
CA LYS A 1015 28.09 -43.96 16.45
C LYS A 1015 27.04 -45.07 16.41
N GLU A 1016 26.03 -44.91 15.56
CA GLU A 1016 24.94 -45.84 15.31
C GLU A 1016 25.43 -47.12 14.62
N SER A 1017 26.34 -47.00 13.64
CA SER A 1017 27.02 -48.14 13.01
C SER A 1017 27.79 -48.99 14.02
N LYS A 1018 28.54 -48.35 14.93
CA LYS A 1018 29.31 -49.03 15.99
C LYS A 1018 28.40 -49.67 17.05
N ARG A 1019 27.23 -49.08 17.30
CA ARG A 1019 26.23 -49.58 18.26
C ARG A 1019 25.45 -50.80 17.73
N LEU A 1020 25.09 -50.80 16.44
CA LEU A 1020 24.30 -51.88 15.80
C LEU A 1020 25.09 -53.17 15.59
N GLY A 1021 26.42 -53.12 15.55
CA GLY A 1021 27.27 -54.29 15.31
C GLY A 1021 27.30 -54.72 13.84
N THR A 1022 27.81 -55.91 13.55
CA THR A 1022 28.05 -56.40 12.18
C THR A 1022 27.20 -57.58 11.74
N ARG A 1023 26.46 -58.21 12.65
CA ARG A 1023 25.73 -59.46 12.37
C ARG A 1023 24.24 -59.26 12.65
N PHE A 1024 23.40 -59.67 11.70
CA PHE A 1024 21.95 -59.49 11.77
C PHE A 1024 21.24 -60.79 11.42
N GLU A 1025 20.33 -61.27 12.27
CA GLU A 1025 19.45 -62.39 11.95
C GLU A 1025 18.17 -61.86 11.29
N VAL A 1026 17.78 -62.44 10.16
CA VAL A 1026 16.59 -62.07 9.40
C VAL A 1026 15.68 -63.27 9.26
N ARG A 1027 14.39 -63.07 9.56
CA ARG A 1027 13.34 -64.09 9.45
C ARG A 1027 12.32 -63.70 8.39
N LEU A 1028 12.09 -64.58 7.44
CA LEU A 1028 11.07 -64.49 6.40
C LEU A 1028 9.93 -65.45 6.70
N LEU A 1029 8.68 -65.01 6.55
CA LEU A 1029 7.50 -65.85 6.68
C LEU A 1029 6.66 -65.78 5.41
N LYS A 1030 6.15 -66.95 4.98
CA LYS A 1030 5.21 -67.07 3.87
C LYS A 1030 3.81 -66.66 4.33
N ASN A 1031 3.14 -65.79 3.58
CA ASN A 1031 1.78 -65.35 3.91
C ASN A 1031 0.78 -66.49 3.64
N LYS A 1032 -0.19 -66.71 4.54
CA LYS A 1032 -1.24 -67.73 4.37
C LYS A 1032 -2.26 -67.37 3.27
N ASN A 1033 -2.44 -66.09 2.97
CA ASN A 1033 -3.48 -65.59 2.05
C ASN A 1033 -2.96 -65.10 0.70
N ASN A 1034 -1.63 -65.08 0.47
CA ASN A 1034 -1.03 -64.67 -0.80
C ASN A 1034 0.25 -65.51 -1.09
N PRO A 1035 0.79 -65.51 -2.33
CA PRO A 1035 1.94 -66.36 -2.69
C PRO A 1035 3.29 -65.81 -2.21
N TYR A 1036 3.31 -64.60 -1.65
CA TYR A 1036 4.52 -63.82 -1.44
C TYR A 1036 5.07 -64.07 -0.04
N TRP A 1037 6.38 -63.98 0.06
CA TRP A 1037 7.06 -63.98 1.35
C TRP A 1037 7.03 -62.59 1.95
N SER A 1038 7.24 -62.49 3.26
CA SER A 1038 7.32 -61.23 3.98
C SER A 1038 8.47 -61.27 4.97
N ILE A 1039 9.22 -60.19 5.07
CA ILE A 1039 10.25 -60.04 6.09
C ILE A 1039 9.55 -59.78 7.41
N ASN A 1040 9.57 -60.76 8.31
CA ASN A 1040 8.85 -60.72 9.58
C ASN A 1040 9.67 -60.11 10.72
N ARG A 1041 11.00 -60.29 10.70
CA ARG A 1041 11.88 -59.83 11.79
C ARG A 1041 13.31 -59.59 11.32
N VAL A 1042 13.96 -58.59 11.90
CA VAL A 1042 15.40 -58.31 11.76
C VAL A 1042 15.99 -58.06 13.17
N ILE A 1043 16.95 -58.87 13.59
CA ILE A 1043 17.59 -58.80 14.91
C ILE A 1043 19.07 -58.45 14.75
N ALA A 1044 19.53 -57.38 15.39
CA ALA A 1044 20.95 -57.04 15.50
C ALA A 1044 21.62 -57.89 16.60
N LEU A 1045 22.45 -58.85 16.20
CA LEU A 1045 23.08 -59.83 17.10
C LEU A 1045 24.26 -59.24 17.89
N GLY A 1046 24.89 -58.17 17.38
CA GLY A 1046 26.03 -57.50 18.00
C GLY A 1046 25.69 -56.16 18.66
N TYR A 1047 24.42 -55.91 18.99
CA TYR A 1047 23.98 -54.62 19.50
C TYR A 1047 24.55 -54.33 20.90
N LYS A 1048 25.20 -53.16 21.05
CA LYS A 1048 25.67 -52.65 22.35
C LYS A 1048 24.61 -51.71 22.92
N ALA A 1049 23.78 -52.22 23.83
CA ALA A 1049 22.93 -51.37 24.66
C ALA A 1049 23.82 -50.45 25.51
N VAL A 1050 23.55 -49.15 25.47
CA VAL A 1050 24.18 -48.14 26.33
C VAL A 1050 23.19 -47.83 27.41
#